data_AF-A0A0V0J0Z2-F1
#
_entry.id   AF-A0A0V0J0Z2-F1
#
_cell.length_a   1.000
_cell.length_b   1.000
_cell.length_c   1.000
_cell.angle_alpha   90.00
_cell.angle_beta   90.00
_cell.angle_gamma   90.00
#
_symmetry.space_group_name_H-M   'P 1'
#
loop_
_entity.id
_entity.type
_entity.pdbx_description
1 polymer ?
#
loop_
_entity_poly.entity_id
_entity_poly.type
_entity_poly.pdbx_seq_one_letter_code
_entity_poly.pdbx_strand_id
1 'polypeptide(L)'
;MLAAVLWLGNISFTAVDNENHAEPVVDEGLTTVSTLIGCGVEELKLALSTRKMRVRNDDIVQKLTLSQATDTRDALAKSIYSCLFDWLVEQINKSLAVGKRRTGRSISILDIYGFESFERNSFEQFCINYANERLQQHFNRHLFKLEQEEYIQDGIDWTKVDFDDNQDCLNLFEKKPLGLLSLLDEESTFPNGTDMSFANKLKQHLNSNLCFRGERGKAFTVSHYAGEVTYDTTGFLEKNRDLLHSNSIQLLSSCKYHLPQTFASNMLSQSEKPVVGPLYKSGGADSQKLSVSTKFKGQLFQLMQRLENTTPHFIRCIKPNNFQSPGKYEQGLVLQQLRCCGVLEVVRISRSGFPTRMSHQKFARRYGFLLLDHVASQDPLSVSVAILHQFNILPDMYQVGFTKLFFRTGQIGVLEDTRNHTLHGILRVQSCFRGHQARRDLKHFRRGIATLQSFVRGEKARKEYAILLQKHKAAVCIQKQIRGRTKRKTYKNVHDASIVIQSVIRGWLVRRCSGDIGLLQFGGRKGNESEEVLVKSSFLAELQRRVLRAEAALREKEEDNDILHQRLQQYENRWSEYELKMKSMEEIWQKQMRSLQSSLSIAKRSLALDDSRRNSDASVNPTDEKESSWETGSNQRARESNGVRPMSAGLSVISRLAEEFEQRSQVFGDDAKFLVEVKSGQVEANLSPDRELRRLKQMFEAWKKDYGSRLRETKVILNKLGSDEGGSDKMKKKWWGRRNSTRLN
;
A
#
# COMPACT_ATOMS: atom_id res chain seq x y z
N MET A 1 4.15 -23.39 -26.69
CA MET A 1 2.78 -23.58 -26.13
C MET A 1 1.73 -22.79 -26.90
N LEU A 2 1.49 -21.49 -26.72
CA LEU A 2 0.45 -20.78 -27.52
C LEU A 2 0.62 -20.97 -29.04
N ALA A 3 1.83 -20.83 -29.57
CA ALA A 3 2.11 -21.13 -30.98
C ALA A 3 1.78 -22.59 -31.38
N ALA A 4 1.95 -23.56 -30.49
CA ALA A 4 1.58 -24.95 -30.76
C ALA A 4 0.05 -25.15 -30.76
N VAL A 5 -0.70 -24.40 -29.94
CA VAL A 5 -2.17 -24.41 -29.98
C VAL A 5 -2.70 -23.83 -31.29
N LEU A 6 -2.05 -22.77 -31.83
CA LEU A 6 -2.37 -22.23 -33.14
C LEU A 6 -2.03 -23.23 -34.27
N TRP A 7 -0.82 -23.79 -34.27
CA TRP A 7 -0.41 -24.78 -35.28
C TRP A 7 -1.16 -26.11 -35.20
N LEU A 8 -1.66 -26.51 -34.01
CA LEU A 8 -2.57 -27.66 -33.87
C LEU A 8 -3.83 -27.49 -34.72
N GLY A 9 -4.40 -26.28 -34.80
CA GLY A 9 -5.58 -26.01 -35.63
C GLY A 9 -5.34 -26.17 -37.14
N ASN A 10 -4.08 -26.09 -37.59
CA ASN A 10 -3.71 -26.28 -38.99
C ASN A 10 -3.51 -27.76 -39.38
N ILE A 11 -3.48 -28.71 -38.43
CA ILE A 11 -3.30 -30.13 -38.75
C ILE A 11 -4.50 -30.63 -39.57
N SER A 12 -4.18 -31.14 -40.76
CA SER A 12 -5.10 -31.76 -41.70
C SER A 12 -5.09 -33.29 -41.58
N PHE A 13 -6.16 -33.95 -42.05
CA PHE A 13 -6.36 -35.39 -41.93
C PHE A 13 -6.77 -36.01 -43.28
N THR A 14 -6.31 -37.23 -43.55
CA THR A 14 -6.68 -38.03 -44.72
C THR A 14 -7.26 -39.37 -44.31
N ALA A 15 -8.28 -39.85 -45.02
CA ALA A 15 -8.82 -41.20 -44.85
C ALA A 15 -7.85 -42.25 -45.39
N VAL A 16 -7.65 -43.34 -44.65
CA VAL A 16 -6.63 -44.38 -44.91
C VAL A 16 -7.25 -45.71 -45.34
N ASP A 17 -8.52 -45.96 -44.99
CA ASP A 17 -9.25 -47.17 -45.35
C ASP A 17 -10.75 -46.91 -45.60
N ASN A 18 -11.44 -47.93 -46.12
CA ASN A 18 -12.86 -47.87 -46.51
C ASN A 18 -13.82 -47.62 -45.33
N GLU A 19 -13.34 -47.70 -44.08
CA GLU A 19 -14.12 -47.42 -42.87
C GLU A 19 -13.99 -45.94 -42.45
N ASN A 20 -13.31 -45.11 -43.27
CA ASN A 20 -13.04 -43.69 -43.05
C ASN A 20 -12.20 -43.40 -41.78
N HIS A 21 -11.33 -44.32 -41.40
CA HIS A 21 -10.30 -44.03 -40.40
C HIS A 21 -9.32 -42.98 -40.92
N ALA A 22 -8.94 -42.04 -40.05
CA ALA A 22 -8.16 -40.87 -40.41
C ALA A 22 -6.76 -40.90 -39.78
N GLU A 23 -5.75 -40.54 -40.59
CA GLU A 23 -4.41 -40.20 -40.10
C GLU A 23 -4.10 -38.74 -40.41
N PRO A 24 -3.37 -38.04 -39.50
CA PRO A 24 -2.79 -36.74 -39.80
C PRO A 24 -1.90 -36.78 -41.04
N VAL A 25 -2.02 -35.75 -41.88
CA VAL A 25 -1.07 -35.51 -42.98
C VAL A 25 0.26 -35.09 -42.36
N VAL A 26 1.37 -35.65 -42.86
CA VAL A 26 2.71 -35.26 -42.43
C VAL A 26 3.13 -34.00 -43.18
N ASP A 27 2.61 -32.87 -42.71
CA ASP A 27 2.81 -31.53 -43.25
C ASP A 27 3.69 -30.63 -42.34
N GLU A 28 3.90 -29.38 -42.75
CA GLU A 28 4.61 -28.36 -41.96
C GLU A 28 3.94 -28.13 -40.59
N GLY A 29 2.62 -28.23 -40.52
CA GLY A 29 1.83 -28.06 -39.30
C GLY A 29 2.11 -29.16 -38.29
N LEU A 30 1.96 -30.43 -38.68
CA LEU A 30 2.26 -31.58 -37.81
C LEU A 30 3.72 -31.54 -37.32
N THR A 31 4.66 -31.24 -38.22
CA THR A 31 6.09 -31.16 -37.92
C THR A 31 6.42 -30.03 -36.95
N THR A 32 5.77 -28.87 -37.11
CA THR A 32 5.95 -27.69 -36.26
C THR A 32 5.30 -27.88 -34.89
N VAL A 33 4.13 -28.53 -34.80
CA VAL A 33 3.52 -28.90 -33.51
C VAL A 33 4.43 -29.88 -32.74
N SER A 34 4.90 -30.95 -33.40
CA SER A 34 5.87 -31.90 -32.82
C SER A 34 7.09 -31.17 -32.25
N THR A 35 7.68 -30.25 -33.01
CA THR A 35 8.84 -29.45 -32.60
C THR A 35 8.53 -28.50 -31.43
N LEU A 36 7.37 -27.82 -31.43
CA LEU A 36 6.98 -26.83 -30.43
C LEU A 36 6.48 -27.43 -29.10
N ILE A 37 5.97 -28.66 -29.10
CA ILE A 37 5.58 -29.40 -27.90
C ILE A 37 6.73 -30.30 -27.41
N GLY A 38 7.59 -30.76 -28.33
CA GLY A 38 8.80 -31.54 -28.03
C GLY A 38 8.57 -33.05 -28.00
N CYS A 39 7.65 -33.58 -28.80
CA CYS A 39 7.39 -35.01 -29.01
C CYS A 39 7.78 -35.47 -30.42
N GLY A 40 7.90 -36.77 -30.66
CA GLY A 40 8.12 -37.32 -32.00
C GLY A 40 6.92 -37.11 -32.92
N VAL A 41 7.18 -36.91 -34.23
CA VAL A 41 6.13 -36.73 -35.24
C VAL A 41 5.19 -37.95 -35.28
N GLU A 42 5.74 -39.17 -35.28
CA GLU A 42 4.94 -40.40 -35.24
C GLU A 42 4.19 -40.60 -33.91
N GLU A 43 4.72 -40.11 -32.78
CA GLU A 43 4.02 -40.16 -31.49
C GLU A 43 2.78 -39.25 -31.51
N LEU A 44 2.95 -38.03 -32.01
CA LEU A 44 1.87 -37.06 -32.22
C LEU A 44 0.85 -37.59 -33.24
N LYS A 45 1.31 -38.20 -34.33
CA LYS A 45 0.46 -38.81 -35.35
C LYS A 45 -0.41 -39.91 -34.75
N LEU A 46 0.20 -40.86 -34.03
CA LEU A 46 -0.49 -41.97 -33.36
C LEU A 46 -1.48 -41.49 -32.29
N ALA A 47 -1.14 -40.43 -31.54
CA ALA A 47 -2.00 -39.86 -30.51
C ALA A 47 -3.20 -39.07 -31.06
N LEU A 48 -3.20 -38.71 -32.34
CA LEU A 48 -4.31 -38.06 -33.05
C LEU A 48 -5.12 -39.03 -33.93
N SER A 49 -4.53 -40.14 -34.40
CA SER A 49 -5.22 -41.16 -35.22
C SER A 49 -5.76 -42.37 -34.44
N THR A 50 -5.33 -42.58 -33.19
CA THR A 50 -5.75 -43.75 -32.40
C THR A 50 -6.15 -43.43 -30.97
N ARG A 51 -6.97 -44.30 -30.39
CA ARG A 51 -7.39 -44.30 -28.99
C ARG A 51 -7.14 -45.66 -28.36
N LYS A 52 -6.37 -45.69 -27.26
CA LYS A 52 -6.28 -46.86 -26.39
C LYS A 52 -7.48 -46.91 -25.44
N MET A 53 -8.08 -48.08 -25.28
CA MET A 53 -9.18 -48.34 -24.35
C MET A 53 -8.91 -49.62 -23.57
N ARG A 54 -8.90 -49.52 -22.23
CA ARG A 54 -8.76 -50.68 -21.35
C ARG A 54 -10.11 -51.35 -21.15
N VAL A 55 -10.24 -52.61 -21.57
CA VAL A 55 -11.49 -53.38 -21.48
C VAL A 55 -11.27 -54.63 -20.66
N ARG A 56 -11.78 -54.63 -19.42
CA ARG A 56 -11.72 -55.71 -18.41
C ARG A 56 -10.32 -56.13 -17.91
N ASN A 57 -9.28 -56.04 -18.74
CA ASN A 57 -7.86 -55.89 -18.37
C ASN A 57 -6.98 -55.59 -19.59
N ASP A 58 -7.43 -55.93 -20.80
CA ASP A 58 -6.66 -55.75 -22.04
C ASP A 58 -6.72 -54.31 -22.56
N ASP A 59 -5.59 -53.80 -23.09
CA ASP A 59 -5.50 -52.48 -23.72
C ASP A 59 -5.71 -52.58 -25.24
N ILE A 60 -6.94 -52.29 -25.69
CA ILE A 60 -7.35 -52.33 -27.09
C ILE A 60 -6.98 -51.01 -27.78
N VAL A 61 -6.37 -51.06 -28.97
CA VAL A 61 -6.12 -49.87 -29.81
C VAL A 61 -7.22 -49.77 -30.87
N GLN A 62 -7.97 -48.68 -30.85
CA GLN A 62 -8.96 -48.34 -31.87
C GLN A 62 -8.42 -47.22 -32.78
N LYS A 63 -8.57 -47.35 -34.11
CA LYS A 63 -8.37 -46.22 -35.04
C LYS A 63 -9.53 -45.22 -34.93
N LEU A 64 -9.27 -43.94 -35.15
CA LEU A 64 -10.28 -42.87 -35.10
C LEU A 64 -10.81 -42.53 -36.49
N THR A 65 -12.10 -42.21 -36.59
CA THR A 65 -12.69 -41.64 -37.82
C THR A 65 -12.32 -40.16 -37.98
N LEU A 66 -12.53 -39.60 -39.18
CA LEU A 66 -12.21 -38.19 -39.49
C LEU A 66 -12.79 -37.17 -38.48
N SER A 67 -14.03 -37.37 -38.01
CA SER A 67 -14.59 -36.55 -36.92
C SER A 67 -13.78 -36.73 -35.66
N GLN A 68 -13.69 -37.96 -35.15
CA GLN A 68 -13.07 -38.27 -33.86
C GLN A 68 -11.60 -37.83 -33.77
N ALA A 69 -10.86 -37.87 -34.88
CA ALA A 69 -9.49 -37.39 -34.96
C ALA A 69 -9.42 -35.85 -34.88
N THR A 70 -10.34 -35.15 -35.55
CA THR A 70 -10.54 -33.69 -35.43
C THR A 70 -10.95 -33.29 -34.00
N ASP A 71 -11.91 -34.01 -33.42
CA ASP A 71 -12.39 -33.82 -32.05
C ASP A 71 -11.26 -34.02 -31.04
N THR A 72 -10.37 -35.00 -31.27
CA THR A 72 -9.17 -35.29 -30.45
C THR A 72 -8.11 -34.20 -30.56
N ARG A 73 -7.85 -33.68 -31.78
CA ARG A 73 -6.96 -32.53 -32.02
C ARG A 73 -7.44 -31.29 -31.27
N ASP A 74 -8.74 -31.02 -31.33
CA ASP A 74 -9.34 -29.85 -30.70
C ASP A 74 -9.43 -30.02 -29.17
N ALA A 75 -9.66 -31.24 -28.67
CA ALA A 75 -9.54 -31.57 -27.25
C ALA A 75 -8.12 -31.36 -26.70
N LEU A 76 -7.08 -31.76 -27.46
CA LEU A 76 -5.68 -31.52 -27.11
C LEU A 76 -5.36 -30.02 -27.09
N ALA A 77 -5.81 -29.26 -28.11
CA ALA A 77 -5.64 -27.81 -28.17
C ALA A 77 -6.31 -27.09 -26.98
N LYS A 78 -7.58 -27.40 -26.70
CA LYS A 78 -8.34 -26.91 -25.54
C LYS A 78 -7.62 -27.23 -24.22
N SER A 79 -7.12 -28.45 -24.08
CA SER A 79 -6.44 -28.93 -22.86
C SER A 79 -5.08 -28.25 -22.62
N ILE A 80 -4.26 -28.07 -23.67
CA ILE A 80 -2.98 -27.35 -23.56
C ILE A 80 -3.22 -25.87 -23.19
N TYR A 81 -4.25 -25.25 -23.77
CA TYR A 81 -4.60 -23.87 -23.42
C TYR A 81 -5.08 -23.75 -21.97
N SER A 82 -5.96 -24.65 -21.53
CA SER A 82 -6.50 -24.70 -20.17
C SER A 82 -5.39 -24.87 -19.12
N CYS A 83 -4.51 -25.87 -19.27
CA CYS A 83 -3.40 -26.07 -18.33
C CYS A 83 -2.35 -24.95 -18.36
N LEU A 84 -2.17 -24.26 -19.50
CA LEU A 84 -1.33 -23.06 -19.56
C LEU A 84 -1.96 -21.89 -18.79
N PHE A 85 -3.28 -21.72 -18.87
CA PHE A 85 -4.02 -20.71 -18.10
C PHE A 85 -3.95 -21.00 -16.59
N ASP A 86 -4.23 -22.23 -16.17
CA ASP A 86 -4.08 -22.67 -14.76
C ASP A 86 -2.65 -22.41 -14.24
N TRP A 87 -1.63 -22.73 -15.03
CA TRP A 87 -0.22 -22.50 -14.66
C TRP A 87 0.11 -21.00 -14.54
N LEU A 88 -0.42 -20.14 -15.42
CA LEU A 88 -0.27 -18.69 -15.33
C LEU A 88 -0.95 -18.15 -14.07
N VAL A 89 -2.17 -18.59 -13.77
CA VAL A 89 -2.90 -18.25 -12.54
C VAL A 89 -2.11 -18.73 -11.30
N GLU A 90 -1.47 -19.89 -11.36
CA GLU A 90 -0.61 -20.39 -10.28
C GLU A 90 0.64 -19.51 -10.09
N GLN A 91 1.31 -19.06 -11.16
CA GLN A 91 2.46 -18.15 -11.05
C GLN A 91 2.06 -16.77 -10.51
N ILE A 92 0.91 -16.23 -10.94
CA ILE A 92 0.36 -14.98 -10.42
C ILE A 92 0.08 -15.12 -8.92
N ASN A 93 -0.59 -16.21 -8.50
CA ASN A 93 -0.84 -16.49 -7.08
C ASN A 93 0.45 -16.64 -6.27
N LYS A 94 1.49 -17.29 -6.81
CA LYS A 94 2.83 -17.39 -6.18
C LYS A 94 3.48 -16.00 -6.03
N SER A 95 3.37 -15.13 -7.03
CA SER A 95 3.91 -13.76 -6.97
C SER A 95 3.13 -12.83 -6.03
N LEU A 96 1.82 -13.07 -5.84
CA LEU A 96 0.96 -12.31 -4.93
C LEU A 96 0.94 -12.88 -3.50
N ALA A 97 1.63 -14.00 -3.23
CA ALA A 97 1.63 -14.70 -1.96
C ALA A 97 2.39 -13.93 -0.85
N VAL A 98 1.75 -12.91 -0.29
CA VAL A 98 2.22 -12.27 0.94
C VAL A 98 2.27 -13.31 2.06
N GLY A 99 3.46 -13.53 2.63
CA GLY A 99 3.68 -14.52 3.70
C GLY A 99 2.83 -14.26 4.95
N LYS A 100 2.87 -15.20 5.93
CA LYS A 100 1.94 -15.40 7.08
C LYS A 100 1.52 -14.18 7.95
N ARG A 101 1.98 -12.95 7.69
CA ARG A 101 1.53 -11.68 8.30
C ARG A 101 0.11 -11.28 7.88
N ARG A 102 -0.88 -12.17 8.04
CA ARG A 102 -2.30 -11.86 7.80
C ARG A 102 -2.77 -10.80 8.80
N THR A 103 -3.45 -9.76 8.30
CA THR A 103 -4.08 -8.70 9.11
C THR A 103 -5.41 -9.13 9.75
N GLY A 104 -5.76 -10.43 9.67
CA GLY A 104 -7.02 -10.99 10.16
C GLY A 104 -8.26 -10.61 9.33
N ARG A 105 -8.09 -9.90 8.20
CA ARG A 105 -9.18 -9.43 7.33
C ARG A 105 -8.78 -9.56 5.86
N SER A 106 -9.77 -9.77 5.01
CA SER A 106 -9.63 -9.82 3.55
C SER A 106 -10.86 -9.18 2.91
N ILE A 107 -10.68 -8.56 1.74
CA ILE A 107 -11.77 -8.15 0.86
C ILE A 107 -11.69 -9.06 -0.35
N SER A 108 -12.79 -9.75 -0.66
CA SER A 108 -12.92 -10.58 -1.86
C SER A 108 -13.67 -9.78 -2.91
N ILE A 109 -13.05 -9.56 -4.07
CA ILE A 109 -13.72 -9.00 -5.24
C ILE A 109 -14.10 -10.16 -6.15
N LEU A 110 -15.37 -10.27 -6.50
CA LEU A 110 -15.87 -11.23 -7.47
C LEU A 110 -16.27 -10.49 -8.74
N ASP A 111 -15.51 -10.73 -9.81
CA ASP A 111 -15.83 -10.29 -11.17
C ASP A 111 -16.25 -11.53 -11.97
N ILE A 112 -17.39 -11.46 -12.63
CA ILE A 112 -18.05 -12.58 -13.33
C ILE A 112 -18.83 -12.07 -14.54
N TYR A 113 -18.91 -12.92 -15.57
CA TYR A 113 -19.75 -12.68 -16.75
C TYR A 113 -21.20 -12.46 -16.33
N GLY A 114 -21.82 -11.42 -16.88
CA GLY A 114 -23.26 -11.18 -16.69
C GLY A 114 -24.11 -12.24 -17.40
N PHE A 115 -25.43 -12.07 -17.30
CA PHE A 115 -26.39 -12.90 -18.01
C PHE A 115 -26.24 -12.76 -19.54
N GLU A 116 -26.14 -13.88 -20.25
CA GLU A 116 -25.97 -13.92 -21.70
C GLU A 116 -27.24 -14.41 -22.40
N SER A 117 -27.63 -13.75 -23.49
CA SER A 117 -28.68 -14.24 -24.39
C SER A 117 -28.36 -13.76 -25.81
N PHE A 118 -28.15 -14.73 -26.69
CA PHE A 118 -27.80 -14.57 -28.11
C PHE A 118 -28.83 -15.28 -28.99
N GLU A 119 -28.74 -15.09 -30.31
CA GLU A 119 -29.59 -15.78 -31.31
C GLU A 119 -29.41 -17.32 -31.28
N ARG A 120 -28.25 -17.80 -30.82
CA ARG A 120 -27.96 -19.21 -30.54
C ARG A 120 -27.19 -19.32 -29.25
N ASN A 121 -27.80 -19.91 -28.23
CA ASN A 121 -27.19 -20.15 -26.92
C ASN A 121 -26.77 -21.63 -26.83
N SER A 122 -25.53 -21.90 -26.44
CA SER A 122 -25.01 -23.26 -26.29
C SER A 122 -24.72 -23.59 -24.82
N PHE A 123 -23.99 -24.67 -24.57
CA PHE A 123 -23.67 -25.18 -23.23
C PHE A 123 -22.95 -24.14 -22.36
N GLU A 124 -22.13 -23.29 -22.98
CA GLU A 124 -21.39 -22.21 -22.33
C GLU A 124 -22.34 -21.16 -21.73
N GLN A 125 -23.30 -20.65 -22.52
CA GLN A 125 -24.34 -19.73 -22.03
C GLN A 125 -25.20 -20.38 -20.95
N PHE A 126 -25.53 -21.67 -21.11
CA PHE A 126 -26.28 -22.44 -20.11
C PHE A 126 -25.56 -22.50 -18.75
N CYS A 127 -24.24 -22.71 -18.74
CA CYS A 127 -23.43 -22.64 -17.52
C CYS A 127 -23.29 -21.21 -16.95
N ILE A 128 -23.08 -20.20 -17.81
CA ILE A 128 -22.98 -18.78 -17.39
C ILE A 128 -24.29 -18.30 -16.76
N ASN A 129 -25.42 -18.63 -17.37
CA ASN A 129 -26.75 -18.25 -16.88
C ASN A 129 -27.13 -19.02 -15.60
N TYR A 130 -26.76 -20.30 -15.48
CA TYR A 130 -26.89 -21.04 -14.21
C TYR A 130 -26.10 -20.37 -13.06
N ALA A 131 -24.86 -19.93 -13.31
CA ALA A 131 -24.07 -19.22 -12.30
C ALA A 131 -24.68 -17.85 -11.94
N ASN A 132 -25.19 -17.11 -12.92
CA ASN A 132 -25.91 -15.86 -12.70
C ASN A 132 -27.20 -16.07 -11.89
N GLU A 133 -27.99 -17.12 -12.20
CA GLU A 133 -29.17 -17.52 -11.44
C GLU A 133 -28.83 -17.79 -9.96
N ARG A 134 -27.71 -18.47 -9.69
CA ARG A 134 -27.26 -18.78 -8.33
C ARG A 134 -26.79 -17.54 -7.58
N LEU A 135 -26.05 -16.65 -8.25
CA LEU A 135 -25.63 -15.36 -7.70
C LEU A 135 -26.83 -14.42 -7.46
N GLN A 136 -27.86 -14.46 -8.30
CA GLN A 136 -29.10 -13.72 -8.10
C GLN A 136 -29.86 -14.24 -6.88
N GLN A 137 -29.91 -15.55 -6.65
CA GLN A 137 -30.54 -16.09 -5.43
C GLN A 137 -29.77 -15.68 -4.16
N HIS A 138 -28.42 -15.67 -4.22
CA HIS A 138 -27.59 -15.18 -3.13
C HIS A 138 -27.85 -13.68 -2.85
N PHE A 139 -28.00 -12.86 -3.89
CA PHE A 139 -28.37 -11.44 -3.81
C PHE A 139 -29.78 -11.25 -3.21
N ASN A 140 -30.80 -11.94 -3.74
CA ASN A 140 -32.17 -11.92 -3.22
C ASN A 140 -32.22 -12.37 -1.75
N ARG A 141 -31.43 -13.38 -1.37
CA ARG A 141 -31.34 -13.86 0.03
C ARG A 141 -30.76 -12.78 0.94
N HIS A 142 -29.68 -12.11 0.55
CA HIS A 142 -29.01 -11.13 1.42
C HIS A 142 -29.72 -9.77 1.50
N LEU A 143 -30.36 -9.32 0.43
CA LEU A 143 -31.05 -8.02 0.42
C LEU A 143 -32.53 -8.09 0.83
N PHE A 144 -33.19 -9.25 0.68
CA PHE A 144 -34.63 -9.36 0.96
C PHE A 144 -34.93 -10.35 2.09
N LYS A 145 -34.47 -11.62 1.99
CA LYS A 145 -34.81 -12.66 2.98
C LYS A 145 -34.20 -12.37 4.35
N LEU A 146 -32.88 -12.20 4.42
CA LEU A 146 -32.17 -11.92 5.68
C LEU A 146 -32.56 -10.58 6.32
N GLU A 147 -32.98 -9.60 5.51
CA GLU A 147 -33.50 -8.32 6.01
C GLU A 147 -34.86 -8.48 6.70
N GLN A 148 -35.79 -9.22 6.08
CA GLN A 148 -37.10 -9.51 6.68
C GLN A 148 -36.96 -10.43 7.90
N GLU A 149 -36.07 -11.42 7.85
CA GLU A 149 -35.71 -12.28 8.99
C GLU A 149 -35.15 -11.44 10.16
N GLU A 150 -34.29 -10.42 9.90
CA GLU A 150 -33.75 -9.53 10.94
C GLU A 150 -34.83 -8.62 11.58
N TYR A 151 -35.74 -8.05 10.79
CA TYR A 151 -36.84 -7.24 11.31
C TYR A 151 -37.78 -8.06 12.21
N ILE A 152 -38.13 -9.28 11.81
CA ILE A 152 -38.97 -10.20 12.60
C ILE A 152 -38.25 -10.60 13.90
N GLN A 153 -36.95 -10.91 13.84
CA GLN A 153 -36.17 -11.32 15.02
C GLN A 153 -35.99 -10.21 16.06
N ASP A 154 -35.84 -8.95 15.63
CA ASP A 154 -35.67 -7.81 16.55
C ASP A 154 -36.99 -7.13 16.94
N GLY A 155 -38.14 -7.68 16.53
CA GLY A 155 -39.48 -7.22 16.96
C GLY A 155 -40.00 -5.97 16.24
N ILE A 156 -39.53 -5.69 15.02
CA ILE A 156 -39.89 -4.50 14.25
C ILE A 156 -41.24 -4.71 13.56
N ASP A 157 -42.18 -3.79 13.78
CA ASP A 157 -43.43 -3.75 13.00
C ASP A 157 -43.11 -3.35 11.55
N TRP A 158 -43.41 -4.27 10.62
CA TRP A 158 -42.93 -4.22 9.25
C TRP A 158 -43.89 -4.92 8.28
N THR A 159 -44.33 -4.18 7.26
CA THR A 159 -45.06 -4.76 6.14
C THR A 159 -44.11 -5.59 5.27
N LYS A 160 -44.28 -6.92 5.28
CA LYS A 160 -43.57 -7.83 4.38
C LYS A 160 -43.66 -7.34 2.93
N VAL A 161 -42.51 -7.19 2.27
CA VAL A 161 -42.45 -6.83 0.84
C VAL A 161 -42.19 -8.09 0.04
N ASP A 162 -43.11 -8.42 -0.86
CA ASP A 162 -42.93 -9.51 -1.81
C ASP A 162 -41.97 -9.12 -2.94
N PHE A 163 -41.22 -10.10 -3.41
CA PHE A 163 -40.21 -10.01 -4.46
C PHE A 163 -40.18 -11.34 -5.23
N ASP A 164 -39.74 -11.29 -6.49
CA ASP A 164 -39.66 -12.46 -7.34
C ASP A 164 -38.47 -13.36 -6.91
N ASP A 165 -38.78 -14.50 -6.30
CA ASP A 165 -37.79 -15.47 -5.83
C ASP A 165 -37.49 -16.50 -6.92
N ASN A 166 -36.23 -16.57 -7.35
CA ASN A 166 -35.80 -17.43 -8.47
C ASN A 166 -35.45 -18.87 -8.05
N GLN A 167 -35.86 -19.28 -6.85
CA GLN A 167 -35.55 -20.59 -6.29
C GLN A 167 -36.10 -21.75 -7.14
N ASP A 168 -37.23 -21.59 -7.82
CA ASP A 168 -37.78 -22.64 -8.69
C ASP A 168 -37.05 -22.82 -10.03
N CYS A 169 -36.42 -21.76 -10.55
CA CYS A 169 -35.49 -21.89 -11.66
C CYS A 169 -34.21 -22.61 -11.20
N LEU A 170 -33.67 -22.29 -10.01
CA LEU A 170 -32.57 -23.07 -9.44
C LEU A 170 -32.95 -24.53 -9.15
N ASN A 171 -34.19 -24.80 -8.73
CA ASN A 171 -34.70 -26.16 -8.55
C ASN A 171 -34.70 -26.91 -9.90
N LEU A 172 -35.09 -26.26 -11.00
CA LEU A 172 -35.03 -26.82 -12.36
C LEU A 172 -33.60 -27.23 -12.77
N PHE A 173 -32.58 -26.42 -12.43
CA PHE A 173 -31.17 -26.78 -12.68
C PHE A 173 -30.65 -27.87 -11.75
N GLU A 174 -30.97 -27.79 -10.45
CA GLU A 174 -30.21 -28.48 -9.41
C GLU A 174 -30.83 -29.72 -8.80
N LYS A 175 -32.15 -29.89 -8.89
CA LYS A 175 -32.91 -30.97 -8.24
C LYS A 175 -32.42 -32.34 -8.71
N LYS A 176 -32.23 -33.26 -7.76
CA LYS A 176 -31.89 -34.67 -8.05
C LYS A 176 -33.09 -35.58 -7.75
N PRO A 177 -33.32 -36.65 -8.53
CA PRO A 177 -32.60 -37.01 -9.76
C PRO A 177 -33.03 -36.20 -10.99
N LEU A 178 -34.21 -35.57 -10.98
CA LEU A 178 -34.78 -34.87 -12.14
C LEU A 178 -34.51 -33.35 -12.10
N GLY A 179 -33.48 -32.93 -12.83
CA GLY A 179 -33.07 -31.54 -13.06
C GLY A 179 -32.13 -31.45 -14.26
N LEU A 180 -31.96 -30.27 -14.85
CA LEU A 180 -31.23 -30.08 -16.11
C LEU A 180 -29.81 -30.67 -16.06
N LEU A 181 -29.08 -30.44 -14.96
CA LEU A 181 -27.68 -30.86 -14.82
C LEU A 181 -27.54 -32.38 -14.60
N SER A 182 -28.44 -33.01 -13.84
CA SER A 182 -28.38 -34.46 -13.61
C SER A 182 -28.84 -35.25 -14.83
N LEU A 183 -29.86 -34.79 -15.56
CA LEU A 183 -30.29 -35.40 -16.82
C LEU A 183 -29.22 -35.26 -17.91
N LEU A 184 -28.49 -34.14 -17.93
CA LEU A 184 -27.36 -33.92 -18.83
C LEU A 184 -26.20 -34.87 -18.53
N ASP A 185 -25.80 -35.00 -17.27
CA ASP A 185 -24.72 -35.90 -16.85
C ASP A 185 -25.09 -37.38 -17.11
N GLU A 186 -26.33 -37.79 -16.81
CA GLU A 186 -26.82 -39.15 -17.07
C GLU A 186 -26.76 -39.48 -18.57
N GLU A 187 -27.31 -38.62 -19.43
CA GLU A 187 -27.28 -38.81 -20.89
C GLU A 187 -25.86 -38.70 -21.47
N SER A 188 -24.99 -37.89 -20.85
CA SER A 188 -23.56 -37.82 -21.20
C SER A 188 -22.85 -39.16 -20.91
N THR A 189 -23.21 -39.87 -19.85
CA THR A 189 -22.66 -41.21 -19.56
C THR A 189 -23.28 -42.35 -20.39
N PHE A 190 -24.43 -42.12 -21.04
CA PHE A 190 -25.09 -43.15 -21.83
C PHE A 190 -24.34 -43.39 -23.16
N PRO A 191 -23.94 -44.63 -23.50
CA PRO A 191 -23.10 -44.90 -24.68
C PRO A 191 -23.71 -44.45 -26.01
N ASN A 192 -25.03 -44.59 -26.14
CA ASN A 192 -25.79 -44.20 -27.34
C ASN A 192 -26.53 -42.85 -27.14
N GLY A 193 -26.13 -42.05 -26.14
CA GLY A 193 -26.74 -40.76 -25.84
C GLY A 193 -26.44 -39.72 -26.93
N THR A 194 -27.47 -39.02 -27.38
CA THR A 194 -27.42 -37.99 -28.43
C THR A 194 -28.05 -36.68 -27.97
N ASP A 195 -27.69 -35.55 -28.56
CA ASP A 195 -28.31 -34.24 -28.25
C ASP A 195 -29.84 -34.24 -28.42
N MET A 196 -30.37 -35.11 -29.28
CA MET A 196 -31.80 -35.26 -29.55
C MET A 196 -32.49 -36.13 -28.48
N SER A 197 -31.86 -37.23 -28.06
CA SER A 197 -32.38 -38.02 -26.92
C SER A 197 -32.31 -37.20 -25.63
N PHE A 198 -31.27 -36.39 -25.44
CA PHE A 198 -31.17 -35.41 -24.36
C PHE A 198 -32.34 -34.40 -24.40
N ALA A 199 -32.58 -33.72 -25.52
CA ALA A 199 -33.68 -32.76 -25.66
C ALA A 199 -35.06 -33.40 -25.37
N ASN A 200 -35.30 -34.60 -25.89
CA ASN A 200 -36.53 -35.35 -25.63
C ASN A 200 -36.68 -35.77 -24.15
N LYS A 201 -35.57 -36.15 -23.50
CA LYS A 201 -35.54 -36.53 -22.07
C LYS A 201 -35.81 -35.34 -21.16
N LEU A 202 -35.22 -34.17 -21.44
CA LEU A 202 -35.58 -32.91 -20.76
C LEU A 202 -37.08 -32.63 -20.91
N LYS A 203 -37.60 -32.70 -22.14
CA LYS A 203 -39.02 -32.46 -22.44
C LYS A 203 -39.96 -33.45 -21.73
N GLN A 204 -39.58 -34.72 -21.62
CA GLN A 204 -40.36 -35.75 -20.93
C GLN A 204 -40.41 -35.53 -19.40
N HIS A 205 -39.31 -35.09 -18.79
CA HIS A 205 -39.20 -35.01 -17.32
C HIS A 205 -39.46 -33.62 -16.73
N LEU A 206 -39.31 -32.54 -17.51
CA LEU A 206 -39.31 -31.15 -16.99
C LEU A 206 -40.48 -30.28 -17.50
N ASN A 207 -41.29 -30.75 -18.46
CA ASN A 207 -42.45 -30.01 -19.02
C ASN A 207 -43.53 -29.60 -18.00
N SER A 208 -43.50 -30.11 -16.78
CA SER A 208 -44.41 -29.72 -15.68
C SER A 208 -43.89 -28.56 -14.83
N ASN A 209 -42.66 -28.08 -15.06
CA ASN A 209 -42.09 -26.94 -14.35
C ASN A 209 -42.36 -25.64 -15.11
N LEU A 210 -42.91 -24.63 -14.42
CA LEU A 210 -43.25 -23.32 -15.00
C LEU A 210 -42.06 -22.57 -15.62
N CYS A 211 -40.83 -22.86 -15.18
CA CYS A 211 -39.60 -22.26 -15.70
C CYS A 211 -39.04 -22.99 -16.93
N PHE A 212 -39.67 -24.06 -17.42
CA PHE A 212 -39.18 -24.89 -18.54
C PHE A 212 -40.19 -25.03 -19.67
N ARG A 213 -39.70 -24.92 -20.92
CA ARG A 213 -40.49 -25.06 -22.13
C ARG A 213 -39.71 -25.90 -23.15
N GLY A 214 -40.15 -27.14 -23.39
CA GLY A 214 -39.48 -28.04 -24.34
C GLY A 214 -39.89 -27.77 -25.79
N GLU A 215 -38.95 -27.37 -26.63
CA GLU A 215 -39.19 -26.94 -28.02
C GLU A 215 -39.34 -28.12 -29.01
N ARG A 216 -39.28 -27.86 -30.32
CA ARG A 216 -39.22 -28.88 -31.37
C ARG A 216 -37.77 -29.12 -31.81
N GLY A 217 -37.34 -30.39 -31.85
CA GLY A 217 -35.98 -30.77 -32.24
C GLY A 217 -34.96 -30.59 -31.11
N LYS A 218 -33.73 -30.22 -31.47
CA LYS A 218 -32.59 -30.03 -30.55
C LYS A 218 -32.66 -28.71 -29.75
N ALA A 219 -33.77 -28.41 -29.09
CA ALA A 219 -33.89 -27.15 -28.34
C ALA A 219 -34.78 -27.24 -27.10
N PHE A 220 -34.47 -26.37 -26.12
CA PHE A 220 -35.32 -26.12 -24.95
C PHE A 220 -35.16 -24.66 -24.49
N THR A 221 -36.20 -24.13 -23.86
CA THR A 221 -36.25 -22.76 -23.35
C THR A 221 -36.40 -22.76 -21.84
N VAL A 222 -35.66 -21.89 -21.16
CA VAL A 222 -35.71 -21.69 -19.70
C VAL A 222 -36.09 -20.25 -19.40
N SER A 223 -37.06 -20.06 -18.50
CA SER A 223 -37.42 -18.75 -17.96
C SER A 223 -36.52 -18.42 -16.77
N HIS A 224 -35.49 -17.62 -17.03
CA HIS A 224 -34.55 -17.13 -16.03
C HIS A 224 -35.06 -15.84 -15.38
N TYR A 225 -34.46 -15.43 -14.25
CA TYR A 225 -34.73 -14.13 -13.61
C TYR A 225 -34.56 -12.92 -14.56
N ALA A 226 -33.75 -13.06 -15.62
CA ALA A 226 -33.51 -12.03 -16.62
C ALA A 226 -34.36 -12.15 -17.90
N GLY A 227 -35.18 -13.20 -18.04
CA GLY A 227 -36.03 -13.47 -19.22
C GLY A 227 -35.94 -14.90 -19.74
N GLU A 228 -36.72 -15.23 -20.76
CA GLU A 228 -36.63 -16.52 -21.44
C GLU A 228 -35.37 -16.61 -22.32
N VAL A 229 -34.66 -17.74 -22.26
CA VAL A 229 -33.51 -18.05 -23.12
C VAL A 229 -33.68 -19.45 -23.72
N THR A 230 -33.54 -19.55 -25.04
CA THR A 230 -33.61 -20.81 -25.79
C THR A 230 -32.19 -21.31 -26.09
N TYR A 231 -31.93 -22.57 -25.72
CA TYR A 231 -30.65 -23.26 -25.90
C TYR A 231 -30.75 -24.32 -26.99
N ASP A 232 -29.77 -24.37 -27.89
CA ASP A 232 -29.60 -25.43 -28.90
C ASP A 232 -28.77 -26.58 -28.28
N THR A 233 -29.35 -27.78 -28.19
CA THR A 233 -28.67 -28.93 -27.56
C THR A 233 -27.51 -29.48 -28.38
N THR A 234 -27.27 -29.00 -29.61
CA THR A 234 -26.20 -29.47 -30.49
C THR A 234 -24.83 -29.37 -29.81
N GLY A 235 -24.17 -30.53 -29.62
CA GLY A 235 -22.87 -30.65 -28.97
C GLY A 235 -22.89 -30.60 -27.44
N PHE A 236 -24.06 -30.50 -26.78
CA PHE A 236 -24.12 -30.45 -25.30
C PHE A 236 -23.47 -31.67 -24.65
N LEU A 237 -23.72 -32.88 -25.17
CA LEU A 237 -23.17 -34.11 -24.57
C LEU A 237 -21.65 -34.19 -24.74
N GLU A 238 -21.12 -33.76 -25.88
CA GLU A 238 -19.68 -33.73 -26.15
C GLU A 238 -18.97 -32.70 -25.25
N LYS A 239 -19.48 -31.46 -25.23
CA LYS A 239 -18.96 -30.37 -24.39
C LYS A 239 -19.01 -30.69 -22.90
N ASN A 240 -20.03 -31.43 -22.44
CA ASN A 240 -20.11 -31.86 -21.04
C ASN A 240 -19.19 -33.04 -20.71
N ARG A 241 -18.86 -33.90 -21.69
CA ARG A 241 -17.93 -35.03 -21.52
C ARG A 241 -16.48 -34.55 -21.32
N ASP A 242 -16.00 -33.62 -22.15
CA ASP A 242 -14.66 -33.00 -22.07
C ASP A 242 -13.51 -34.03 -21.88
N LEU A 243 -13.55 -35.09 -22.70
CA LEU A 243 -12.68 -36.26 -22.57
C LEU A 243 -11.39 -36.13 -23.40
N LEU A 244 -10.38 -35.45 -22.87
CA LEU A 244 -9.02 -35.64 -23.38
C LEU A 244 -8.62 -37.12 -23.26
N HIS A 245 -8.16 -37.71 -24.36
CA HIS A 245 -7.86 -39.14 -24.41
C HIS A 245 -6.54 -39.49 -23.69
N SER A 246 -6.48 -40.69 -23.13
CA SER A 246 -5.30 -41.22 -22.41
C SER A 246 -4.02 -41.17 -23.24
N ASN A 247 -4.11 -41.43 -24.55
CA ASN A 247 -3.01 -41.27 -25.51
C ASN A 247 -2.45 -39.84 -25.53
N SER A 248 -3.31 -38.83 -25.49
CA SER A 248 -2.93 -37.42 -25.52
C SER A 248 -2.26 -36.97 -24.22
N ILE A 249 -2.70 -37.51 -23.08
CA ILE A 249 -2.05 -37.31 -21.77
C ILE A 249 -0.68 -38.03 -21.75
N GLN A 250 -0.60 -39.26 -22.29
CA GLN A 250 0.65 -40.01 -22.41
C GLN A 250 1.66 -39.26 -23.28
N LEU A 251 1.23 -38.71 -24.43
CA LEU A 251 2.06 -37.87 -25.30
C LEU A 251 2.64 -36.66 -24.55
N LEU A 252 1.79 -35.90 -23.84
CA LEU A 252 2.25 -34.74 -23.05
C LEU A 252 3.25 -35.14 -21.96
N SER A 253 3.16 -36.36 -21.42
CA SER A 253 4.12 -36.90 -20.44
C SER A 253 5.46 -37.35 -21.03
N SER A 254 5.50 -37.80 -22.30
CA SER A 254 6.75 -38.20 -22.97
C SER A 254 7.51 -37.04 -23.63
N CYS A 255 6.87 -35.87 -23.75
CA CYS A 255 7.46 -34.67 -24.34
C CYS A 255 8.77 -34.25 -23.65
N LYS A 256 9.73 -33.75 -24.44
CA LYS A 256 11.05 -33.27 -24.01
C LYS A 256 11.02 -32.07 -23.05
N TYR A 257 9.96 -31.25 -23.08
CA TYR A 257 9.88 -30.01 -22.32
C TYR A 257 9.08 -30.16 -21.02
N HIS A 258 9.55 -29.50 -19.96
CA HIS A 258 8.95 -29.56 -18.62
C HIS A 258 7.50 -29.08 -18.55
N LEU A 259 7.07 -28.13 -19.40
CA LEU A 259 5.70 -27.58 -19.33
C LEU A 259 4.62 -28.62 -19.74
N PRO A 260 4.71 -29.27 -20.93
CA PRO A 260 3.87 -30.43 -21.27
C PRO A 260 3.84 -31.52 -20.20
N GLN A 261 5.02 -31.90 -19.67
CA GLN A 261 5.14 -32.90 -18.60
C GLN A 261 4.34 -32.47 -17.35
N THR A 262 4.49 -31.21 -16.92
CA THR A 262 3.76 -30.64 -15.77
C THR A 262 2.25 -30.66 -16.02
N PHE A 263 1.80 -30.37 -17.25
CA PHE A 263 0.39 -30.42 -17.61
C PHE A 263 -0.16 -31.85 -17.51
N ALA A 264 0.57 -32.85 -18.04
CA ALA A 264 0.20 -34.26 -17.92
C ALA A 264 0.14 -34.73 -16.45
N SER A 265 1.13 -34.39 -15.62
CA SER A 265 1.12 -34.70 -14.18
C SER A 265 -0.06 -34.05 -13.46
N ASN A 266 -0.40 -32.81 -13.80
CA ASN A 266 -1.57 -32.13 -13.24
C ASN A 266 -2.88 -32.84 -13.63
N MET A 267 -3.08 -33.16 -14.91
CA MET A 267 -4.25 -33.89 -15.41
C MET A 267 -4.43 -35.25 -14.70
N LEU A 268 -3.35 -36.03 -14.58
CA LEU A 268 -3.36 -37.31 -13.86
C LEU A 268 -3.73 -37.12 -12.39
N SER A 269 -3.11 -36.16 -11.69
CA SER A 269 -3.39 -35.89 -10.27
C SER A 269 -4.81 -35.36 -9.98
N GLN A 270 -5.47 -34.74 -10.97
CA GLN A 270 -6.89 -34.38 -10.88
C GLN A 270 -7.79 -35.62 -10.98
N SER A 271 -7.37 -36.66 -11.70
CA SER A 271 -8.11 -37.93 -11.75
C SER A 271 -7.97 -38.78 -10.49
N GLU A 272 -6.93 -38.57 -9.67
CA GLU A 272 -6.69 -39.37 -8.45
C GLU A 272 -7.28 -38.77 -7.16
N LYS A 273 -7.51 -37.45 -7.11
CA LYS A 273 -7.99 -36.77 -5.89
C LYS A 273 -9.51 -36.90 -5.72
N PRO A 274 -10.02 -37.57 -4.66
CA PRO A 274 -11.45 -37.56 -4.37
C PRO A 274 -11.85 -36.15 -3.92
N VAL A 275 -12.76 -35.50 -4.65
CA VAL A 275 -13.33 -34.21 -4.22
C VAL A 275 -14.25 -34.46 -3.03
N VAL A 276 -13.75 -34.17 -1.83
CA VAL A 276 -14.35 -34.60 -0.56
C VAL A 276 -15.74 -33.98 -0.34
N GLY A 277 -16.75 -34.85 -0.19
CA GLY A 277 -18.10 -34.50 0.28
C GLY A 277 -18.80 -35.75 0.86
N PRO A 278 -19.41 -35.71 2.06
CA PRO A 278 -19.91 -36.92 2.73
C PRO A 278 -21.07 -37.68 2.05
N LEU A 279 -21.66 -37.15 0.97
CA LEU A 279 -22.93 -37.62 0.41
C LEU A 279 -22.81 -38.68 -0.71
N TYR A 280 -21.61 -39.03 -1.16
CA TYR A 280 -21.43 -39.95 -2.29
C TYR A 280 -20.63 -41.20 -1.91
N LYS A 281 -21.33 -42.17 -1.30
CA LYS A 281 -20.90 -43.57 -1.16
C LYS A 281 -21.88 -44.49 -1.88
N SER A 282 -21.72 -44.65 -3.18
CA SER A 282 -22.37 -45.72 -3.96
C SER A 282 -21.62 -45.98 -5.28
N GLY A 283 -20.90 -47.10 -5.33
CA GLY A 283 -20.59 -47.89 -6.53
C GLY A 283 -19.78 -47.26 -7.68
N GLY A 284 -18.66 -47.91 -8.02
CA GLY A 284 -18.03 -47.78 -9.35
C GLY A 284 -16.64 -47.13 -9.35
N ALA A 285 -15.83 -47.56 -10.32
CA ALA A 285 -14.54 -46.95 -10.63
C ALA A 285 -14.71 -45.69 -11.51
N ASP A 286 -13.58 -45.11 -11.92
CA ASP A 286 -13.44 -44.00 -12.87
C ASP A 286 -13.75 -42.59 -12.31
N SER A 287 -12.90 -42.13 -11.41
CA SER A 287 -12.74 -40.69 -11.08
C SER A 287 -12.38 -39.83 -12.33
N GLN A 288 -11.98 -40.46 -13.44
CA GLN A 288 -11.88 -39.83 -14.77
C GLN A 288 -13.22 -39.39 -15.39
N LYS A 289 -14.39 -39.75 -14.83
CA LYS A 289 -15.72 -39.48 -15.41
C LYS A 289 -16.49 -38.27 -14.83
N LEU A 290 -15.83 -37.35 -14.12
CA LEU A 290 -16.49 -36.11 -13.69
C LEU A 290 -16.66 -35.14 -14.86
N SER A 291 -17.93 -34.93 -15.25
CA SER A 291 -18.35 -34.01 -16.33
C SER A 291 -18.03 -32.55 -16.03
N VAL A 292 -18.06 -31.70 -17.07
CA VAL A 292 -17.91 -30.24 -16.91
C VAL A 292 -19.03 -29.68 -16.03
N SER A 293 -20.29 -30.09 -16.22
CA SER A 293 -21.42 -29.55 -15.45
C SER A 293 -21.31 -29.87 -13.94
N THR A 294 -20.89 -31.08 -13.58
CA THR A 294 -20.66 -31.46 -12.18
C THR A 294 -19.41 -30.78 -11.59
N LYS A 295 -18.30 -30.66 -12.34
CA LYS A 295 -17.12 -29.88 -11.93
C LYS A 295 -17.49 -28.41 -11.65
N PHE A 296 -18.18 -27.78 -12.58
CA PHE A 296 -18.63 -26.38 -12.50
C PHE A 296 -19.59 -26.15 -11.32
N LYS A 297 -20.60 -27.01 -11.15
CA LYS A 297 -21.51 -26.97 -9.99
C LYS A 297 -20.77 -27.10 -8.66
N GLY A 298 -19.78 -27.99 -8.58
CA GLY A 298 -18.93 -28.16 -7.40
C GLY A 298 -18.12 -26.90 -7.06
N GLN A 299 -17.51 -26.27 -8.07
CA GLN A 299 -16.75 -25.02 -7.91
C GLN A 299 -17.67 -23.85 -7.51
N LEU A 300 -18.82 -23.70 -8.19
CA LEU A 300 -19.82 -22.67 -7.89
C LEU A 300 -20.36 -22.80 -6.46
N PHE A 301 -20.64 -24.01 -5.99
CA PHE A 301 -21.07 -24.26 -4.61
C PHE A 301 -20.00 -23.85 -3.59
N GLN A 302 -18.73 -24.20 -3.84
CA GLN A 302 -17.62 -23.75 -2.99
C GLN A 302 -17.43 -22.23 -3.00
N LEU A 303 -17.73 -21.55 -4.12
CA LEU A 303 -17.75 -20.09 -4.19
C LEU A 303 -18.88 -19.52 -3.33
N MET A 304 -20.11 -20.03 -3.44
CA MET A 304 -21.24 -19.55 -2.63
C MET A 304 -20.97 -19.67 -1.14
N GLN A 305 -20.44 -20.82 -0.68
CA GLN A 305 -20.06 -21.01 0.72
C GLN A 305 -18.99 -20.00 1.20
N ARG A 306 -18.09 -19.54 0.32
CA ARG A 306 -17.11 -18.49 0.67
C ARG A 306 -17.77 -17.12 0.77
N LEU A 307 -18.74 -16.80 -0.08
CA LEU A 307 -19.48 -15.53 -0.04
C LEU A 307 -20.39 -15.45 1.20
N GLU A 308 -21.10 -16.52 1.53
CA GLU A 308 -21.99 -16.63 2.71
C GLU A 308 -21.27 -16.41 4.05
N ASN A 309 -19.95 -16.64 4.09
CA ASN A 309 -19.09 -16.36 5.26
C ASN A 309 -18.48 -14.94 5.25
N THR A 310 -19.00 -14.02 4.43
CA THR A 310 -18.55 -12.63 4.33
C THR A 310 -19.73 -11.65 4.35
N THR A 311 -19.46 -10.36 4.56
CA THR A 311 -20.46 -9.30 4.34
C THR A 311 -20.43 -8.89 2.87
N PRO A 312 -21.47 -9.18 2.07
CA PRO A 312 -21.47 -8.86 0.65
C PRO A 312 -21.67 -7.36 0.41
N HIS A 313 -21.03 -6.85 -0.63
CA HIS A 313 -21.27 -5.52 -1.19
C HIS A 313 -21.51 -5.67 -2.69
N PHE A 314 -22.68 -5.26 -3.17
CA PHE A 314 -23.10 -5.48 -4.55
C PHE A 314 -22.91 -4.23 -5.41
N ILE A 315 -22.32 -4.41 -6.60
CA ILE A 315 -22.22 -3.40 -7.65
C ILE A 315 -22.87 -4.00 -8.90
N ARG A 316 -23.79 -3.27 -9.54
CA ARG A 316 -24.45 -3.68 -10.79
C ARG A 316 -24.02 -2.73 -11.90
N CYS A 317 -23.23 -3.24 -12.84
CA CYS A 317 -22.86 -2.51 -14.05
C CYS A 317 -24.04 -2.51 -15.04
N ILE A 318 -24.30 -1.37 -15.69
CA ILE A 318 -25.39 -1.20 -16.65
C ILE A 318 -24.83 -0.75 -17.99
N LYS A 319 -25.14 -1.47 -19.07
CA LYS A 319 -24.78 -1.14 -20.45
C LYS A 319 -25.71 -0.03 -20.96
N PRO A 320 -25.22 1.18 -21.30
CA PRO A 320 -26.10 2.31 -21.65
C PRO A 320 -26.65 2.22 -23.07
N ASN A 321 -25.93 1.57 -24.00
CA ASN A 321 -26.33 1.37 -25.39
C ASN A 321 -25.58 0.16 -25.99
N ASN A 322 -26.12 -0.43 -27.06
CA ASN A 322 -25.50 -1.55 -27.75
C ASN A 322 -24.34 -1.14 -28.65
N PHE A 323 -24.37 0.08 -29.18
CA PHE A 323 -23.37 0.66 -30.09
C PHE A 323 -22.04 1.07 -29.44
N GLN A 324 -21.80 0.70 -28.17
CA GLN A 324 -20.61 1.04 -27.37
C GLN A 324 -20.22 2.54 -27.40
N SER A 325 -21.18 3.42 -27.70
CA SER A 325 -20.95 4.84 -27.97
C SER A 325 -21.03 5.65 -26.68
N PRO A 326 -20.09 6.59 -26.40
CA PRO A 326 -20.24 7.51 -25.28
C PRO A 326 -21.49 8.41 -25.48
N GLY A 327 -22.14 8.80 -24.38
CA GLY A 327 -23.27 9.73 -24.37
C GLY A 327 -24.61 9.20 -24.91
N LYS A 328 -24.66 8.04 -25.59
CA LYS A 328 -25.94 7.43 -26.04
C LYS A 328 -26.58 6.60 -24.93
N TYR A 329 -27.92 6.69 -24.82
CA TYR A 329 -28.72 5.99 -23.82
C TYR A 329 -29.94 5.31 -24.48
N GLU A 330 -29.98 3.99 -24.47
CA GLU A 330 -31.09 3.16 -24.97
C GLU A 330 -32.06 2.85 -23.82
N GLN A 331 -33.14 3.62 -23.68
CA GLN A 331 -34.07 3.51 -22.56
C GLN A 331 -34.65 2.10 -22.38
N GLY A 332 -35.00 1.41 -23.48
CA GLY A 332 -35.51 0.03 -23.42
C GLY A 332 -34.48 -0.96 -22.87
N LEU A 333 -33.26 -0.92 -23.40
CA LEU A 333 -32.13 -1.76 -22.97
C LEU A 333 -31.79 -1.53 -21.49
N VAL A 334 -31.77 -0.28 -21.04
CA VAL A 334 -31.47 0.05 -19.63
C VAL A 334 -32.62 -0.33 -18.71
N LEU A 335 -33.88 -0.08 -19.09
CA LEU A 335 -35.05 -0.48 -18.31
C LEU A 335 -35.16 -2.01 -18.16
N GLN A 336 -34.82 -2.75 -19.21
CA GLN A 336 -34.72 -4.21 -19.13
C GLN A 336 -33.64 -4.63 -18.12
N GLN A 337 -32.40 -4.16 -18.24
CA GLN A 337 -31.33 -4.49 -17.29
C GLN A 337 -31.66 -4.14 -15.83
N LEU A 338 -32.33 -3.01 -15.59
CA LEU A 338 -32.74 -2.60 -14.23
C LEU A 338 -33.78 -3.54 -13.61
N ARG A 339 -34.70 -4.10 -14.42
CA ARG A 339 -35.64 -5.15 -14.01
C ARG A 339 -34.88 -6.47 -13.78
N CYS A 340 -34.15 -6.95 -14.77
CA CYS A 340 -33.40 -8.21 -14.70
C CYS A 340 -32.44 -8.24 -13.50
N CYS A 341 -31.73 -7.15 -13.19
CA CYS A 341 -30.81 -7.10 -12.05
C CYS A 341 -31.49 -6.92 -10.67
N GLY A 342 -32.82 -6.86 -10.60
CA GLY A 342 -33.59 -6.64 -9.38
C GLY A 342 -33.38 -5.26 -8.74
N VAL A 343 -32.95 -4.26 -9.52
CA VAL A 343 -32.55 -2.95 -8.98
C VAL A 343 -33.77 -2.15 -8.54
N LEU A 344 -34.90 -2.31 -9.22
CA LEU A 344 -36.15 -1.63 -8.86
C LEU A 344 -36.70 -2.14 -7.52
N GLU A 345 -36.53 -3.44 -7.26
CA GLU A 345 -36.94 -4.17 -6.06
C GLU A 345 -36.07 -3.74 -4.87
N VAL A 346 -34.75 -3.65 -5.07
CA VAL A 346 -33.82 -3.09 -4.07
C VAL A 346 -34.16 -1.65 -3.73
N VAL A 347 -34.47 -0.80 -4.73
CA VAL A 347 -34.87 0.60 -4.48
C VAL A 347 -36.23 0.66 -3.76
N ARG A 348 -37.17 -0.22 -4.07
CA ARG A 348 -38.48 -0.34 -3.39
C ARG A 348 -38.28 -0.65 -1.90
N ILE A 349 -37.55 -1.72 -1.59
CA ILE A 349 -37.31 -2.20 -0.22
C ILE A 349 -36.43 -1.21 0.57
N SER A 350 -35.39 -0.63 -0.05
CA SER A 350 -34.54 0.39 0.60
C SER A 350 -35.28 1.70 0.92
N ARG A 351 -36.42 1.98 0.26
CA ARG A 351 -37.26 3.15 0.52
C ARG A 351 -38.32 2.89 1.59
N SER A 352 -38.95 1.72 1.58
CA SER A 352 -39.94 1.36 2.61
C SER A 352 -39.28 0.97 3.93
N GLY A 353 -38.13 0.30 3.90
CA GLY A 353 -37.45 -0.25 5.08
C GLY A 353 -36.46 0.68 5.79
N PHE A 354 -35.59 0.05 6.59
CA PHE A 354 -34.63 0.71 7.48
C PHE A 354 -33.19 0.24 7.15
N PRO A 355 -32.55 0.79 6.10
CA PRO A 355 -31.25 0.33 5.62
C PRO A 355 -30.08 0.66 6.55
N THR A 356 -30.25 1.55 7.54
CA THR A 356 -29.20 1.94 8.49
C THR A 356 -29.48 1.32 9.86
N ARG A 357 -28.62 0.38 10.28
CA ARG A 357 -28.84 -0.45 11.49
C ARG A 357 -27.65 -0.39 12.45
N MET A 358 -27.92 -0.33 13.75
CA MET A 358 -26.87 -0.27 14.76
C MET A 358 -27.34 -0.82 16.11
N SER A 359 -26.60 -1.76 16.70
CA SER A 359 -26.92 -2.26 18.04
C SER A 359 -26.87 -1.15 19.09
N HIS A 360 -27.73 -1.22 20.10
CA HIS A 360 -27.84 -0.21 21.16
C HIS A 360 -26.48 0.10 21.81
N GLN A 361 -25.67 -0.94 22.07
CA GLN A 361 -24.30 -0.79 22.60
C GLN A 361 -23.36 -0.03 21.63
N LYS A 362 -23.46 -0.24 20.32
CA LYS A 362 -22.63 0.45 19.32
C LYS A 362 -23.11 1.88 19.11
N PHE A 363 -24.42 2.14 19.19
CA PHE A 363 -25.01 3.47 19.08
C PHE A 363 -24.64 4.34 20.30
N ALA A 364 -24.93 3.86 21.51
CA ALA A 364 -24.56 4.52 22.77
C ALA A 364 -23.05 4.83 22.86
N ARG A 365 -22.18 3.88 22.50
CA ARG A 365 -20.72 4.11 22.46
C ARG A 365 -20.27 5.11 21.40
N ARG A 366 -21.04 5.33 20.33
CA ARG A 366 -20.68 6.23 19.23
C ARG A 366 -21.15 7.67 19.45
N TYR A 367 -22.31 7.86 20.08
CA TYR A 367 -22.97 9.15 20.22
C TYR A 367 -23.29 9.57 21.66
N GLY A 368 -23.13 8.69 22.66
CA GLY A 368 -23.47 9.00 24.06
C GLY A 368 -22.73 10.19 24.67
N PHE A 369 -21.54 10.53 24.14
CA PHE A 369 -20.80 11.74 24.53
C PHE A 369 -21.42 13.06 24.03
N LEU A 370 -22.52 12.99 23.28
CA LEU A 370 -23.36 14.13 22.90
C LEU A 370 -24.47 14.40 23.93
N LEU A 371 -24.67 13.49 24.90
CA LEU A 371 -25.52 13.70 26.06
C LEU A 371 -24.71 14.28 27.23
N LEU A 372 -25.41 14.68 28.29
CA LEU A 372 -24.80 14.97 29.59
C LEU A 372 -24.36 13.65 30.27
N ASP A 373 -23.24 13.68 31.00
CA ASP A 373 -22.59 12.48 31.58
C ASP A 373 -23.54 11.58 32.38
N HIS A 374 -24.48 12.17 33.13
CA HIS A 374 -25.43 11.43 33.98
C HIS A 374 -26.48 10.63 33.18
N VAL A 375 -26.73 11.00 31.93
CA VAL A 375 -27.56 10.21 31.00
C VAL A 375 -26.69 9.21 30.26
N ALA A 376 -25.49 9.63 29.83
CA ALA A 376 -24.52 8.77 29.13
C ALA A 376 -24.04 7.55 29.95
N SER A 377 -24.19 7.58 31.29
CA SER A 377 -23.89 6.47 32.19
C SER A 377 -25.01 5.44 32.37
N GLN A 378 -26.16 5.60 31.71
CA GLN A 378 -27.27 4.63 31.76
C GLN A 378 -27.00 3.40 30.88
N ASP A 379 -27.94 2.46 30.84
CA ASP A 379 -27.85 1.30 29.96
C ASP A 379 -27.89 1.73 28.46
N PRO A 380 -27.37 0.90 27.53
CA PRO A 380 -27.26 1.30 26.14
C PRO A 380 -28.58 1.56 25.41
N LEU A 381 -29.71 0.99 25.85
CA LEU A 381 -31.02 1.25 25.25
C LEU A 381 -31.52 2.63 25.70
N SER A 382 -31.51 2.91 27.00
CA SER A 382 -31.90 4.22 27.56
C SER A 382 -31.03 5.35 27.00
N VAL A 383 -29.71 5.17 26.90
CA VAL A 383 -28.80 6.13 26.24
C VAL A 383 -29.19 6.34 24.78
N SER A 384 -29.51 5.28 24.05
CA SER A 384 -29.88 5.36 22.63
C SER A 384 -31.20 6.10 22.43
N VAL A 385 -32.22 5.83 23.26
CA VAL A 385 -33.51 6.53 23.25
C VAL A 385 -33.36 8.01 23.64
N ALA A 386 -32.53 8.32 24.64
CA ALA A 386 -32.26 9.71 25.04
C ALA A 386 -31.63 10.53 23.90
N ILE A 387 -30.72 9.95 23.10
CA ILE A 387 -30.16 10.60 21.91
C ILE A 387 -31.24 10.87 20.85
N LEU A 388 -32.12 9.89 20.57
CA LEU A 388 -33.20 10.06 19.59
C LEU A 388 -34.10 11.25 19.93
N HIS A 389 -34.47 11.39 21.20
CA HIS A 389 -35.26 12.52 21.69
C HIS A 389 -34.46 13.84 21.71
N GLN A 390 -33.22 13.86 22.22
CA GLN A 390 -32.41 15.09 22.26
C GLN A 390 -32.17 15.69 20.86
N PHE A 391 -32.10 14.85 19.83
CA PHE A 391 -31.90 15.26 18.44
C PHE A 391 -33.22 15.36 17.64
N ASN A 392 -34.39 15.25 18.29
CA ASN A 392 -35.73 15.35 17.69
C ASN A 392 -35.92 14.52 16.41
N ILE A 393 -35.37 13.29 16.36
CA ILE A 393 -35.62 12.38 15.24
C ILE A 393 -37.09 11.93 15.33
N LEU A 394 -37.84 12.08 14.25
CA LEU A 394 -39.27 11.75 14.21
C LEU A 394 -39.49 10.22 14.38
N PRO A 395 -40.50 9.77 15.14
CA PRO A 395 -40.78 8.34 15.36
C PRO A 395 -40.89 7.53 14.06
N ASP A 396 -41.55 8.06 13.02
CA ASP A 396 -41.71 7.34 11.74
C ASP A 396 -40.39 7.07 10.99
N MET A 397 -39.31 7.74 11.40
CA MET A 397 -38.00 7.71 10.75
C MET A 397 -37.01 6.74 11.40
N TYR A 398 -37.35 6.15 12.54
CA TYR A 398 -36.60 5.09 13.20
C TYR A 398 -37.52 3.97 13.71
N GLN A 399 -36.94 2.84 14.10
CA GLN A 399 -37.60 1.80 14.90
C GLN A 399 -36.63 1.28 15.97
N VAL A 400 -37.18 0.88 17.12
CA VAL A 400 -36.42 0.40 18.29
C VAL A 400 -36.70 -1.09 18.45
N GLY A 401 -35.78 -1.91 17.97
CA GLY A 401 -35.84 -3.36 18.16
C GLY A 401 -35.19 -3.81 19.47
N PHE A 402 -35.35 -5.09 19.79
CA PHE A 402 -34.82 -5.69 21.02
C PHE A 402 -33.30 -5.54 21.18
N THR A 403 -32.53 -5.53 20.08
CA THR A 403 -31.05 -5.43 20.13
C THR A 403 -30.48 -4.23 19.37
N LYS A 404 -31.23 -3.65 18.42
CA LYS A 404 -30.76 -2.60 17.49
C LYS A 404 -31.72 -1.44 17.35
N LEU A 405 -31.15 -0.28 17.03
CA LEU A 405 -31.86 0.80 16.36
C LEU A 405 -31.80 0.62 14.85
N PHE A 406 -32.93 0.90 14.22
CA PHE A 406 -33.17 0.86 12.78
C PHE A 406 -33.54 2.27 12.32
N PHE A 407 -32.95 2.75 11.22
CA PHE A 407 -33.14 4.10 10.71
C PHE A 407 -33.45 4.09 9.21
N ARG A 408 -34.35 4.99 8.81
CA ARG A 408 -34.52 5.37 7.41
C ARG A 408 -33.27 6.09 6.88
N THR A 409 -33.16 6.18 5.56
CA THR A 409 -32.05 6.86 4.88
C THR A 409 -31.86 8.31 5.37
N GLY A 410 -30.59 8.73 5.50
CA GLY A 410 -30.20 10.09 5.86
C GLY A 410 -30.25 10.47 7.35
N GLN A 411 -31.01 9.75 8.19
CA GLN A 411 -31.30 10.20 9.57
C GLN A 411 -30.06 10.30 10.47
N ILE A 412 -29.06 9.43 10.25
CA ILE A 412 -27.79 9.48 11.01
C ILE A 412 -26.89 10.66 10.60
N GLY A 413 -27.14 11.35 9.48
CA GLY A 413 -26.32 12.47 9.00
C GLY A 413 -26.14 13.57 10.05
N VAL A 414 -27.24 14.08 10.61
CA VAL A 414 -27.24 15.14 11.64
C VAL A 414 -26.47 14.72 12.91
N LEU A 415 -26.56 13.44 13.29
CA LEU A 415 -25.81 12.90 14.43
C LEU A 415 -24.31 12.83 14.13
N GLU A 416 -23.91 12.40 12.93
CA GLU A 416 -22.50 12.36 12.52
C GLU A 416 -21.90 13.76 12.34
N ASP A 417 -22.64 14.71 11.76
CA ASP A 417 -22.20 16.09 11.60
C ASP A 417 -21.99 16.76 12.95
N THR A 418 -22.94 16.61 13.89
CA THR A 418 -22.79 17.09 15.27
C THR A 418 -21.62 16.40 15.98
N ARG A 419 -21.49 15.08 15.83
CA ARG A 419 -20.38 14.28 16.37
C ARG A 419 -19.03 14.78 15.85
N ASN A 420 -18.91 15.07 14.56
CA ASN A 420 -17.70 15.60 13.94
C ASN A 420 -17.42 17.04 14.40
N HIS A 421 -18.44 17.89 14.54
CA HIS A 421 -18.32 19.24 15.10
C HIS A 421 -17.78 19.22 16.53
N THR A 422 -18.32 18.38 17.40
CA THR A 422 -17.83 18.20 18.78
C THR A 422 -16.40 17.65 18.80
N LEU A 423 -16.07 16.72 17.89
CA LEU A 423 -14.71 16.18 17.76
C LEU A 423 -13.69 17.18 17.22
N HIS A 424 -14.08 18.26 16.53
CA HIS A 424 -13.17 19.37 16.23
C HIS A 424 -12.64 20.06 17.51
N GLY A 425 -13.26 19.87 18.67
CA GLY A 425 -12.69 20.21 19.98
C GLY A 425 -11.30 19.58 20.24
N ILE A 426 -10.95 18.48 19.58
CA ILE A 426 -9.61 17.88 19.61
C ILE A 426 -8.53 18.87 19.14
N LEU A 427 -8.86 19.85 18.27
CA LEU A 427 -7.92 20.90 17.86
C LEU A 427 -7.44 21.75 19.04
N ARG A 428 -8.28 21.96 20.07
CA ARG A 428 -7.90 22.62 21.33
C ARG A 428 -6.95 21.77 22.17
N VAL A 429 -7.15 20.44 22.20
CA VAL A 429 -6.23 19.51 22.86
C VAL A 429 -4.88 19.50 22.14
N GLN A 430 -4.88 19.46 20.80
CA GLN A 430 -3.66 19.53 19.98
C GLN A 430 -2.91 20.86 20.15
N SER A 431 -3.61 22.00 20.23
CA SER A 431 -2.97 23.30 20.44
C SER A 431 -2.36 23.43 21.84
N CYS A 432 -3.07 22.95 22.87
CA CYS A 432 -2.55 22.84 24.24
C CYS A 432 -1.30 21.95 24.31
N PHE A 433 -1.30 20.78 23.65
CA PHE A 433 -0.15 19.87 23.60
C PHE A 433 1.05 20.48 22.86
N ARG A 434 0.85 21.02 21.65
CA ARG A 434 1.90 21.72 20.88
C ARG A 434 2.49 22.89 21.67
N GLY A 435 1.63 23.67 22.35
CA GLY A 435 2.05 24.76 23.22
C GLY A 435 2.81 24.29 24.46
N HIS A 436 2.42 23.18 25.09
CA HIS A 436 3.18 22.56 26.18
C HIS A 436 4.58 22.15 25.70
N GLN A 437 4.66 21.43 24.57
CA GLN A 437 5.93 20.97 24.02
C GLN A 437 6.86 22.16 23.69
N ALA A 438 6.38 23.17 22.97
CA ALA A 438 7.16 24.37 22.67
C ALA A 438 7.65 25.12 23.93
N ARG A 439 6.81 25.23 24.98
CA ARG A 439 7.22 25.83 26.26
C ARG A 439 8.26 24.98 27.00
N ARG A 440 8.14 23.65 26.97
CA ARG A 440 9.09 22.72 27.57
C ARG A 440 10.45 22.82 26.87
N ASP A 441 10.45 22.79 25.55
CA ASP A 441 11.66 22.79 24.74
C ASP A 441 12.38 24.15 24.82
N LEU A 442 11.64 25.27 24.86
CA LEU A 442 12.17 26.61 25.18
C LEU A 442 12.78 26.68 26.60
N LYS A 443 12.17 26.02 27.60
CA LYS A 443 12.71 25.95 28.97
C LYS A 443 14.02 25.14 29.02
N HIS A 444 14.14 24.07 28.23
CA HIS A 444 15.41 23.35 28.06
C HIS A 444 16.47 24.23 27.39
N PHE A 445 16.15 24.87 26.26
CA PHE A 445 17.10 25.70 25.51
C PHE A 445 17.60 26.92 26.31
N ARG A 446 16.70 27.62 27.02
CA ARG A 446 17.08 28.70 27.95
C ARG A 446 18.01 28.21 29.07
N ARG A 447 17.83 26.98 29.58
CA ARG A 447 18.71 26.37 30.59
C ARG A 447 20.08 26.00 30.01
N GLY A 448 20.13 25.53 28.77
CA GLY A 448 21.37 25.31 28.00
C GLY A 448 22.17 26.61 27.84
N ILE A 449 21.54 27.65 27.29
CA ILE A 449 22.14 28.99 27.13
C ILE A 449 22.66 29.55 28.46
N ALA A 450 21.86 29.52 29.54
CA ALA A 450 22.30 30.03 30.85
C ALA A 450 23.50 29.25 31.42
N THR A 451 23.58 27.95 31.16
CA THR A 451 24.72 27.09 31.54
C THR A 451 25.96 27.42 30.73
N LEU A 452 25.84 27.58 29.41
CA LEU A 452 26.96 27.98 28.54
C LEU A 452 27.47 29.39 28.91
N GLN A 453 26.57 30.34 29.17
CA GLN A 453 26.92 31.69 29.60
C GLN A 453 27.67 31.71 30.95
N SER A 454 27.32 30.86 31.92
CA SER A 454 28.05 30.80 33.19
C SER A 454 29.46 30.22 33.03
N PHE A 455 29.64 29.19 32.18
CA PHE A 455 30.96 28.68 31.83
C PHE A 455 31.84 29.74 31.15
N VAL A 456 31.31 30.45 30.13
CA VAL A 456 32.05 31.49 29.41
C VAL A 456 32.42 32.68 30.32
N ARG A 457 31.48 33.16 31.16
CA ARG A 457 31.74 34.24 32.13
C ARG A 457 32.80 33.82 33.16
N GLY A 458 32.70 32.60 33.70
CA GLY A 458 33.69 32.07 34.64
C GLY A 458 35.08 31.89 34.02
N GLU A 459 35.15 31.50 32.75
CA GLU A 459 36.42 31.35 32.03
C GLU A 459 37.07 32.70 31.71
N LYS A 460 36.29 33.71 31.34
CA LYS A 460 36.77 35.09 31.18
C LYS A 460 37.39 35.59 32.51
N ALA A 461 36.67 35.47 33.61
CA ALA A 461 37.14 35.91 34.93
C ALA A 461 38.42 35.17 35.38
N ARG A 462 38.52 33.85 35.14
CA ARG A 462 39.74 33.08 35.42
C ARG A 462 40.95 33.59 34.61
N LYS A 463 40.77 33.89 33.33
CA LYS A 463 41.84 34.41 32.47
C LYS A 463 42.28 35.82 32.89
N GLU A 464 41.34 36.71 33.19
CA GLU A 464 41.62 38.06 33.68
C GLU A 464 42.37 38.03 35.02
N TYR A 465 41.95 37.16 35.96
CA TYR A 465 42.65 36.97 37.24
C TYR A 465 44.05 36.36 37.06
N ALA A 466 44.23 35.38 36.17
CA ALA A 466 45.54 34.79 35.89
C ALA A 466 46.54 35.83 35.34
N ILE A 467 46.10 36.68 34.41
CA ILE A 467 46.90 37.78 33.85
C ILE A 467 47.23 38.81 34.95
N LEU A 468 46.26 39.18 35.80
CA LEU A 468 46.48 40.09 36.93
C LEU A 468 47.51 39.53 37.93
N LEU A 469 47.38 38.25 38.29
CA LEU A 469 48.30 37.56 39.19
C LEU A 469 49.72 37.46 38.61
N GLN A 470 49.85 37.22 37.30
CA GLN A 470 51.14 37.23 36.59
C GLN A 470 51.78 38.63 36.60
N LYS A 471 51.00 39.68 36.29
CA LYS A 471 51.44 41.08 36.37
C LYS A 471 51.88 41.44 37.80
N HIS A 472 51.12 41.06 38.82
CA HIS A 472 51.45 41.33 40.22
C HIS A 472 52.74 40.61 40.66
N LYS A 473 52.91 39.33 40.32
CA LYS A 473 54.15 38.57 40.59
C LYS A 473 55.36 39.22 39.91
N ALA A 474 55.24 39.64 38.65
CA ALA A 474 56.29 40.36 37.93
C ALA A 474 56.64 41.70 38.59
N ALA A 475 55.63 42.51 38.95
CA ALA A 475 55.82 43.79 39.62
C ALA A 475 56.51 43.63 40.98
N VAL A 476 56.11 42.66 41.80
CA VAL A 476 56.75 42.38 43.10
C VAL A 476 58.22 41.95 42.92
N CYS A 477 58.53 41.11 41.93
CA CYS A 477 59.92 40.75 41.60
C CYS A 477 60.76 41.96 41.18
N ILE A 478 60.24 42.80 40.28
CA ILE A 478 60.94 44.02 39.82
C ILE A 478 61.16 44.99 40.99
N GLN A 479 60.13 45.26 41.79
CA GLN A 479 60.22 46.13 42.97
C GLN A 479 61.21 45.59 44.02
N LYS A 480 61.24 44.27 44.26
CA LYS A 480 62.21 43.62 45.15
C LYS A 480 63.64 43.87 44.68
N GLN A 481 63.92 43.66 43.39
CA GLN A 481 65.26 43.87 42.82
C GLN A 481 65.67 45.34 42.84
N ILE A 482 64.78 46.27 42.48
CA ILE A 482 65.06 47.71 42.51
C ILE A 482 65.33 48.19 43.94
N ARG A 483 64.46 47.87 44.91
CA ARG A 483 64.65 48.25 46.33
C ARG A 483 65.98 47.71 46.88
N GLY A 484 66.31 46.45 46.56
CA GLY A 484 67.59 45.83 46.91
C GLY A 484 68.80 46.55 46.28
N ARG A 485 68.73 46.87 44.98
CA ARG A 485 69.80 47.60 44.27
C ARG A 485 70.00 49.01 44.82
N THR A 486 68.92 49.75 45.10
CA THR A 486 68.99 51.10 45.67
C THR A 486 69.61 51.08 47.06
N LYS A 487 69.15 50.23 47.98
CA LYS A 487 69.74 50.17 49.34
C LYS A 487 71.20 49.69 49.32
N ARG A 488 71.57 48.74 48.45
CA ARG A 488 72.98 48.35 48.24
C ARG A 488 73.83 49.51 47.69
N LYS A 489 73.29 50.34 46.77
CA LYS A 489 74.00 51.54 46.28
C LYS A 489 74.17 52.58 47.39
N THR A 490 73.12 52.90 48.16
CA THR A 490 73.24 53.83 49.29
C THR A 490 74.25 53.36 50.32
N TYR A 491 74.25 52.06 50.67
CA TYR A 491 75.24 51.50 51.60
C TYR A 491 76.68 51.64 51.07
N LYS A 492 76.94 51.29 49.80
CA LYS A 492 78.25 51.53 49.17
C LYS A 492 78.63 53.01 49.22
N ASN A 493 77.78 53.91 48.74
CA ASN A 493 78.03 55.35 48.76
C ASN A 493 78.41 55.87 50.17
N VAL A 494 77.73 55.41 51.23
CA VAL A 494 78.04 55.80 52.61
C VAL A 494 79.36 55.19 53.10
N HIS A 495 79.59 53.90 52.84
CA HIS A 495 80.83 53.19 53.16
C HIS A 495 82.05 53.85 52.49
N ASP A 496 81.95 54.12 51.19
CA ASP A 496 83.01 54.70 50.37
C ASP A 496 83.26 56.16 50.77
N ALA A 497 82.20 56.93 51.08
CA ALA A 497 82.32 58.26 51.68
C ALA A 497 82.93 58.22 53.10
N SER A 498 82.64 57.20 53.92
CA SER A 498 83.30 57.03 55.23
C SER A 498 84.80 56.75 55.06
N ILE A 499 85.22 55.98 54.06
CA ILE A 499 86.65 55.78 53.73
C ILE A 499 87.30 57.11 53.31
N VAL A 500 86.62 57.92 52.50
CA VAL A 500 87.12 59.26 52.10
C VAL A 500 87.16 60.23 53.28
N ILE A 501 86.16 60.26 54.16
CA ILE A 501 86.19 61.10 55.36
C ILE A 501 87.30 60.65 56.30
N GLN A 502 87.54 59.35 56.47
CA GLN A 502 88.67 58.84 57.25
C GLN A 502 90.03 59.21 56.63
N SER A 503 90.19 59.16 55.30
CA SER A 503 91.44 59.58 54.66
C SER A 503 91.66 61.10 54.73
N VAL A 504 90.59 61.90 54.60
CA VAL A 504 90.64 63.36 54.77
C VAL A 504 90.93 63.74 56.23
N ILE A 505 90.32 63.09 57.24
CA ILE A 505 90.62 63.35 58.66
C ILE A 505 92.07 62.99 58.99
N ARG A 506 92.56 61.82 58.54
CA ARG A 506 93.98 61.44 58.65
C ARG A 506 94.88 62.52 58.01
N GLY A 507 94.52 62.99 56.81
CA GLY A 507 95.21 64.07 56.10
C GLY A 507 94.94 65.50 56.61
N TRP A 508 94.03 65.71 57.56
CA TRP A 508 93.72 67.01 58.17
C TRP A 508 94.35 67.13 59.56
N LEU A 509 94.45 66.04 60.32
CA LEU A 509 95.29 65.96 61.51
C LEU A 509 96.75 66.31 61.16
N VAL A 510 97.22 65.92 59.96
CA VAL A 510 98.53 66.30 59.40
C VAL A 510 98.63 67.80 59.01
N ARG A 511 97.51 68.48 58.71
CA ARG A 511 97.49 69.87 58.20
C ARG A 511 97.03 70.93 59.20
N ARG A 512 96.31 70.55 60.27
CA ARG A 512 95.86 71.42 61.36
C ARG A 512 97.01 72.05 62.16
N CYS A 513 98.26 71.68 61.88
CA CYS A 513 99.45 72.41 62.31
C CYS A 513 99.63 73.79 61.61
N SER A 514 98.65 74.28 60.82
CA SER A 514 98.62 75.59 60.10
C SER A 514 97.17 75.96 59.62
N GLY A 515 96.85 77.19 59.12
CA GLY A 515 95.46 77.58 58.69
C GLY A 515 95.19 78.94 57.98
N ASP A 516 93.87 79.26 57.79
CA ASP A 516 93.11 80.54 57.46
C ASP A 516 92.39 80.90 56.09
N ILE A 517 91.05 81.27 56.16
CA ILE A 517 90.15 82.31 55.48
C ILE A 517 89.54 82.27 53.98
N GLY A 518 88.20 82.60 53.72
CA GLY A 518 87.49 82.96 52.39
C GLY A 518 85.89 82.75 52.16
N LEU A 519 85.08 83.42 51.22
CA LEU A 519 83.52 83.35 51.08
C LEU A 519 82.63 83.97 49.82
N LEU A 520 81.28 83.62 49.53
CA LEU A 520 80.04 84.28 48.77
C LEU A 520 79.30 83.61 47.45
N GLN A 521 78.09 83.85 46.71
CA GLN A 521 76.69 84.57 46.65
C GLN A 521 75.58 84.25 45.43
N PHE A 522 74.29 84.81 45.36
CA PHE A 522 73.14 85.05 44.28
C PHE A 522 72.02 84.00 43.71
N GLY A 523 70.81 84.16 42.97
CA GLY A 523 69.81 85.16 42.29
C GLY A 523 68.47 84.61 41.46
N GLY A 524 67.42 85.37 40.89
CA GLY A 524 66.17 84.87 40.04
C GLY A 524 64.92 85.80 39.47
N ARG A 525 63.87 85.37 38.61
CA ARG A 525 62.60 86.09 37.95
C ARG A 525 61.54 85.17 37.09
N LYS A 526 60.34 85.40 36.36
CA LYS A 526 59.04 86.27 36.12
C LYS A 526 57.90 85.59 35.14
N GLY A 527 56.62 86.09 34.88
CA GLY A 527 55.52 85.61 33.87
C GLY A 527 54.24 86.51 33.45
N ASN A 528 53.27 86.15 32.51
CA ASN A 528 52.20 87.00 31.71
C ASN A 528 50.83 86.25 31.21
N GLU A 529 49.80 86.60 30.32
CA GLU A 529 48.68 87.65 29.94
C GLU A 529 47.79 87.18 28.62
N SER A 530 46.61 87.54 27.93
CA SER A 530 45.18 88.23 27.89
C SER A 530 44.32 87.88 26.52
N GLU A 531 43.11 88.25 25.87
CA GLU A 531 41.75 89.05 25.91
C GLU A 531 40.69 88.90 24.65
N GLU A 532 39.32 89.27 24.58
CA GLU A 532 38.29 89.19 23.37
C GLU A 532 36.77 89.87 23.38
N VAL A 533 35.95 90.16 22.26
CA VAL A 533 34.52 90.84 22.11
C VAL A 533 33.54 90.53 20.81
N LEU A 534 32.30 91.16 20.58
CA LEU A 534 31.00 90.80 19.79
C LEU A 534 30.36 91.78 18.67
N VAL A 535 29.47 91.33 17.71
CA VAL A 535 28.31 92.11 17.05
C VAL A 535 27.14 91.27 16.36
N LYS A 536 25.99 91.86 15.90
CA LYS A 536 24.65 91.26 15.52
C LYS A 536 24.38 90.82 14.03
N SER A 537 23.36 89.94 13.78
CA SER A 537 23.06 89.33 12.45
C SER A 537 21.59 88.95 12.06
N SER A 538 20.53 89.35 12.78
CA SER A 538 19.27 88.55 12.88
C SER A 538 18.28 88.46 11.69
N PHE A 539 18.02 89.50 10.88
CA PHE A 539 16.82 89.50 10.00
C PHE A 539 16.98 88.71 8.70
N LEU A 540 18.12 88.84 8.00
CA LEU A 540 18.44 87.98 6.83
C LEU A 540 18.43 86.49 7.21
N ALA A 541 18.93 86.18 8.40
CA ALA A 541 18.92 84.83 8.95
C ALA A 541 17.49 84.29 9.21
N GLU A 542 16.46 85.14 9.35
CA GLU A 542 15.06 84.70 9.49
C GLU A 542 14.46 84.30 8.14
N LEU A 543 14.72 85.08 7.08
CA LEU A 543 14.23 84.77 5.74
C LEU A 543 14.94 83.53 5.15
N GLN A 544 16.27 83.46 5.30
CA GLN A 544 17.05 82.26 4.95
C GLN A 544 16.55 81.02 5.72
N ARG A 545 16.21 81.14 7.01
CA ARG A 545 15.64 80.02 7.79
C ARG A 545 14.29 79.52 7.26
N ARG A 546 13.49 80.35 6.56
CA ARG A 546 12.24 79.90 5.94
C ARG A 546 12.47 79.19 4.62
N VAL A 547 13.35 79.72 3.77
CA VAL A 547 13.74 79.08 2.50
C VAL A 547 14.42 77.74 2.77
N LEU A 548 15.42 77.69 3.65
CA LEU A 548 16.10 76.46 4.06
C LEU A 548 15.15 75.40 4.65
N ARG A 549 14.06 75.80 5.33
CA ARG A 549 13.04 74.85 5.82
C ARG A 549 12.18 74.28 4.71
N ALA A 550 11.83 75.07 3.68
CA ALA A 550 11.11 74.58 2.52
C ALA A 550 11.98 73.66 1.65
N GLU A 551 13.24 74.03 1.41
CA GLU A 551 14.23 73.21 0.70
C GLU A 551 14.63 71.93 1.46
N ALA A 552 14.58 71.95 2.79
CA ALA A 552 14.74 70.75 3.61
C ALA A 552 13.52 69.84 3.53
N ALA A 553 12.30 70.40 3.66
CA ALA A 553 11.06 69.62 3.57
C ALA A 553 10.82 69.02 2.18
N LEU A 554 11.23 69.71 1.10
CA LEU A 554 11.20 69.15 -0.25
C LEU A 554 12.18 67.98 -0.39
N ARG A 555 13.44 68.15 0.04
CA ARG A 555 14.42 67.05 0.03
C ARG A 555 14.02 65.87 0.91
N GLU A 556 13.43 66.10 2.07
CA GLU A 556 12.87 65.04 2.92
C GLU A 556 11.75 64.26 2.19
N LYS A 557 11.01 64.88 1.27
CA LYS A 557 9.98 64.21 0.46
C LYS A 557 10.54 63.53 -0.79
N GLU A 558 11.63 64.06 -1.36
CA GLU A 558 12.39 63.38 -2.42
C GLU A 558 13.10 62.14 -1.87
N GLU A 559 13.76 62.25 -0.71
CA GLU A 559 14.37 61.14 0.04
C GLU A 559 13.34 60.07 0.45
N ASP A 560 12.15 60.46 0.97
CA ASP A 560 11.04 59.52 1.21
C ASP A 560 10.63 58.76 -0.06
N ASN A 561 10.58 59.46 -1.21
CA ASN A 561 10.14 58.88 -2.47
C ASN A 561 11.20 57.94 -3.06
N ASP A 562 12.49 58.30 -3.01
CA ASP A 562 13.60 57.41 -3.33
C ASP A 562 13.63 56.18 -2.41
N ILE A 563 13.33 56.34 -1.11
CA ILE A 563 13.17 55.22 -0.17
C ILE A 563 11.97 54.34 -0.55
N LEU A 564 10.86 54.90 -1.06
CA LEU A 564 9.70 54.14 -1.54
C LEU A 564 10.00 53.41 -2.85
N HIS A 565 10.69 54.04 -3.81
CA HIS A 565 11.16 53.40 -5.04
C HIS A 565 12.18 52.29 -4.74
N GLN A 566 13.14 52.52 -3.85
CA GLN A 566 14.06 51.47 -3.38
C GLN A 566 13.31 50.35 -2.65
N ARG A 567 12.25 50.63 -1.89
CA ARG A 567 11.42 49.59 -1.26
C ARG A 567 10.69 48.77 -2.32
N LEU A 568 10.07 49.38 -3.32
CA LEU A 568 9.41 48.69 -4.44
C LEU A 568 10.41 47.81 -5.20
N GLN A 569 11.57 48.35 -5.59
CA GLN A 569 12.63 47.59 -6.25
C GLN A 569 13.19 46.48 -5.35
N GLN A 570 13.26 46.67 -4.03
CA GLN A 570 13.59 45.60 -3.09
C GLN A 570 12.49 44.52 -2.99
N TYR A 571 11.21 44.87 -3.10
CA TYR A 571 10.12 43.89 -3.14
C TYR A 571 10.14 43.08 -4.43
N GLU A 572 10.39 43.73 -5.57
CA GLU A 572 10.48 43.10 -6.89
C GLU A 572 11.73 42.21 -7.02
N ASN A 573 12.90 42.68 -6.56
CA ASN A 573 14.11 41.86 -6.45
C ASN A 573 13.94 40.70 -5.46
N ARG A 574 13.22 40.89 -4.35
CA ARG A 574 12.87 39.77 -3.44
C ARG A 574 11.92 38.78 -4.11
N TRP A 575 10.97 39.25 -4.92
CA TRP A 575 10.03 38.39 -5.63
C TRP A 575 10.73 37.53 -6.68
N SER A 576 11.57 38.12 -7.52
CA SER A 576 12.37 37.37 -8.50
C SER A 576 13.39 36.43 -7.82
N GLU A 577 14.02 36.85 -6.71
CA GLU A 577 14.80 35.95 -5.86
C GLU A 577 13.96 34.79 -5.31
N TYR A 578 12.71 35.02 -4.89
CA TYR A 578 11.82 33.95 -4.40
C TYR A 578 11.40 33.00 -5.51
N GLU A 579 11.12 33.48 -6.71
CA GLU A 579 10.78 32.64 -7.87
C GLU A 579 11.97 31.78 -8.31
N LEU A 580 13.16 32.38 -8.41
CA LEU A 580 14.41 31.66 -8.67
C LEU A 580 14.71 30.62 -7.58
N LYS A 581 14.49 30.96 -6.30
CA LYS A 581 14.64 30.01 -5.18
C LYS A 581 13.58 28.90 -5.23
N MET A 582 12.37 29.15 -5.74
CA MET A 582 11.34 28.13 -5.93
C MET A 582 11.70 27.16 -7.04
N LYS A 583 12.00 27.66 -8.25
CA LYS A 583 12.44 26.84 -9.40
C LYS A 583 13.71 26.04 -9.06
N SER A 584 14.67 26.65 -8.35
CA SER A 584 15.85 25.97 -7.83
C SER A 584 15.50 24.89 -6.78
N MET A 585 14.52 25.13 -5.89
CA MET A 585 14.06 24.13 -4.92
C MET A 585 13.44 22.91 -5.61
N GLU A 586 12.60 23.16 -6.61
CA GLU A 586 11.92 22.15 -7.41
C GLU A 586 12.93 21.31 -8.20
N GLU A 587 13.90 21.94 -8.85
CA GLU A 587 15.04 21.25 -9.48
C GLU A 587 15.82 20.40 -8.48
N ILE A 588 16.10 20.91 -7.28
CA ILE A 588 16.83 20.18 -6.23
C ILE A 588 16.01 18.98 -5.74
N TRP A 589 14.70 19.13 -5.56
CA TRP A 589 13.80 18.04 -5.21
C TRP A 589 13.73 16.99 -6.33
N GLN A 590 13.58 17.40 -7.59
CA GLN A 590 13.63 16.53 -8.77
C GLN A 590 14.95 15.75 -8.86
N LYS A 591 16.09 16.43 -8.69
CA LYS A 591 17.44 15.81 -8.69
C LYS A 591 17.60 14.83 -7.52
N GLN A 592 17.07 15.15 -6.33
CA GLN A 592 17.09 14.27 -5.16
C GLN A 592 16.14 13.07 -5.29
N MET A 593 14.97 13.24 -5.89
CA MET A 593 14.00 12.18 -6.14
C MET A 593 14.61 11.15 -7.10
N ARG A 594 15.18 11.59 -8.24
CA ARG A 594 15.91 10.73 -9.19
C ARG A 594 17.11 10.03 -8.54
N SER A 595 17.80 10.68 -7.60
CA SER A 595 18.92 10.08 -6.84
C SER A 595 18.45 8.98 -5.87
N LEU A 596 17.30 9.15 -5.20
CA LEU A 596 16.69 8.12 -4.36
C LEU A 596 16.15 6.95 -5.21
N GLN A 597 15.49 7.24 -6.33
CA GLN A 597 15.00 6.25 -7.29
C GLN A 597 16.15 5.42 -7.89
N SER A 598 17.27 6.06 -8.22
CA SER A 598 18.53 5.40 -8.61
C SER A 598 19.11 4.53 -7.47
N SER A 599 19.15 5.05 -6.24
CA SER A 599 19.61 4.29 -5.07
C SER A 599 18.76 3.04 -4.80
N LEU A 600 17.45 3.13 -5.01
CA LEU A 600 16.49 2.02 -4.88
C LEU A 600 16.62 1.00 -6.02
N SER A 601 16.81 1.45 -7.27
CA SER A 601 17.01 0.54 -8.41
C SER A 601 18.36 -0.17 -8.36
N ILE A 602 19.41 0.47 -7.83
CA ILE A 602 20.69 -0.17 -7.50
C ILE A 602 20.48 -1.26 -6.44
N ALA A 603 19.76 -0.97 -5.34
CA ALA A 603 19.47 -1.97 -4.31
C ALA A 603 18.65 -3.16 -4.86
N LYS A 604 17.70 -2.91 -5.76
CA LYS A 604 16.93 -3.95 -6.48
C LYS A 604 17.82 -4.77 -7.42
N ARG A 605 18.81 -4.15 -8.09
CA ARG A 605 19.73 -4.84 -9.02
C ARG A 605 20.82 -5.66 -8.31
N SER A 606 21.31 -5.23 -7.15
CA SER A 606 22.28 -6.01 -6.36
C SER A 606 21.73 -7.39 -5.99
N LEU A 607 20.47 -7.47 -5.57
CA LEU A 607 19.82 -8.74 -5.22
C LEU A 607 19.72 -9.72 -6.41
N ALA A 608 19.46 -9.21 -7.62
CA ALA A 608 19.36 -10.04 -8.82
C ALA A 608 20.70 -10.65 -9.28
N LEU A 609 21.83 -10.05 -8.88
CA LEU A 609 23.17 -10.53 -9.23
C LEU A 609 23.67 -11.63 -8.29
N ASP A 610 23.26 -11.62 -7.02
CA ASP A 610 23.60 -12.68 -6.06
C ASP A 610 22.83 -13.98 -6.33
N ASP A 611 21.55 -13.90 -6.72
CA ASP A 611 20.77 -15.07 -7.18
C ASP A 611 21.44 -15.74 -8.40
N SER A 612 21.91 -14.93 -9.36
CA SER A 612 22.58 -15.45 -10.57
C SER A 612 23.95 -16.08 -10.30
N ARG A 613 24.61 -15.79 -9.17
CA ARG A 613 25.93 -16.33 -8.82
C ARG A 613 25.88 -17.63 -8.01
N ARG A 614 24.72 -17.98 -7.43
CA ARG A 614 24.57 -19.20 -6.61
C ARG A 614 24.06 -20.41 -7.39
N ASN A 615 23.39 -20.22 -8.52
CA ASN A 615 22.84 -21.31 -9.33
C ASN A 615 23.84 -21.97 -10.30
N SER A 616 25.12 -21.57 -10.29
CA SER A 616 26.16 -22.09 -11.20
C SER A 616 27.14 -23.08 -10.55
N ASP A 617 27.07 -23.31 -9.23
CA ASP A 617 28.19 -23.86 -8.45
C ASP A 617 27.80 -25.09 -7.58
N ALA A 618 26.76 -25.82 -7.98
CA ALA A 618 26.31 -27.04 -7.31
C ALA A 618 25.93 -28.13 -8.32
N SER A 619 26.80 -29.13 -8.48
CA SER A 619 26.64 -30.28 -9.39
C SER A 619 27.23 -31.55 -8.76
N VAL A 620 26.92 -32.71 -9.35
CA VAL A 620 27.49 -34.06 -9.06
C VAL A 620 26.90 -34.85 -7.86
N ASN A 621 25.75 -35.49 -8.16
CA ASN A 621 25.44 -36.92 -7.99
C ASN A 621 25.01 -37.55 -6.62
N PRO A 622 24.30 -38.73 -6.65
CA PRO A 622 23.55 -39.31 -5.52
C PRO A 622 23.87 -40.79 -5.15
N THR A 623 23.42 -41.24 -3.96
CA THR A 623 23.17 -42.65 -3.47
C THR A 623 22.80 -42.57 -1.96
N ASP A 624 22.06 -43.46 -1.27
CA ASP A 624 21.00 -44.45 -1.63
C ASP A 624 20.31 -44.99 -0.33
N GLU A 625 19.31 -45.88 -0.46
CA GLU A 625 18.79 -46.92 0.50
C GLU A 625 17.95 -46.55 1.79
N LYS A 626 16.68 -47.00 1.75
CA LYS A 626 15.90 -47.86 2.69
C LYS A 626 15.47 -47.53 4.16
N GLU A 627 14.15 -47.67 4.34
CA GLU A 627 13.36 -48.45 5.35
C GLU A 627 13.65 -48.45 6.89
N SER A 628 12.61 -48.17 7.69
CA SER A 628 12.03 -49.10 8.70
C SER A 628 10.67 -48.58 9.25
N SER A 629 9.98 -49.33 10.13
CA SER A 629 8.58 -49.13 10.55
C SER A 629 8.32 -49.34 12.07
N TRP A 630 7.07 -49.08 12.49
CA TRP A 630 6.38 -49.47 13.74
C TRP A 630 6.37 -48.53 14.98
N GLU A 631 5.31 -47.71 15.02
CA GLU A 631 4.22 -47.71 16.02
C GLU A 631 4.34 -47.17 17.47
N THR A 632 3.17 -46.72 17.95
CA THR A 632 2.77 -46.35 19.33
C THR A 632 3.41 -45.07 19.92
N GLY A 633 2.62 -44.26 20.61
CA GLY A 633 3.04 -42.93 21.08
C GLY A 633 2.38 -42.43 22.36
N SER A 634 2.77 -41.22 22.80
CA SER A 634 2.15 -40.48 23.90
C SER A 634 2.41 -38.97 23.78
N ASN A 635 1.66 -38.17 24.54
CA ASN A 635 1.68 -36.70 24.47
C ASN A 635 3.00 -36.07 24.93
N GLN A 636 3.55 -35.11 24.15
CA GLN A 636 4.02 -33.84 24.74
C GLN A 636 4.23 -32.66 23.78
N ARG A 637 3.63 -31.52 24.17
CA ARG A 637 4.10 -30.12 24.06
C ARG A 637 4.96 -29.69 22.86
N ALA A 638 4.28 -29.00 21.93
CA ALA A 638 4.68 -27.70 21.35
C ALA A 638 6.19 -27.37 21.21
N ARG A 639 6.69 -27.38 19.97
CA ARG A 639 7.84 -26.56 19.57
C ARG A 639 7.74 -26.13 18.11
N GLU A 640 7.50 -24.84 17.89
CA GLU A 640 7.56 -24.25 16.54
C GLU A 640 9.01 -24.16 16.04
N SER A 641 9.25 -24.48 14.77
CA SER A 641 10.49 -24.15 14.06
C SER A 641 10.19 -23.19 12.90
N ASN A 642 10.47 -21.90 13.11
CA ASN A 642 10.39 -20.90 12.04
C ASN A 642 11.67 -20.92 11.20
N GLY A 643 11.60 -21.48 9.98
CA GLY A 643 12.71 -21.60 9.03
C GLY A 643 12.59 -20.73 7.77
N VAL A 644 12.10 -19.49 7.88
CA VAL A 644 11.99 -18.59 6.73
C VAL A 644 13.38 -18.05 6.35
N ARG A 645 13.89 -18.42 5.15
CA ARG A 645 15.17 -17.92 4.62
C ARG A 645 15.18 -16.38 4.59
N PRO A 646 16.21 -15.71 5.13
CA PRO A 646 16.15 -14.26 5.40
C PRO A 646 16.17 -13.35 4.17
N MET A 647 16.66 -13.82 3.01
CA MET A 647 16.71 -13.01 1.77
C MET A 647 15.32 -12.56 1.26
N SER A 648 14.28 -13.41 1.39
CA SER A 648 12.93 -13.06 0.91
C SER A 648 12.30 -11.90 1.71
N ALA A 649 12.67 -11.74 2.98
CA ALA A 649 12.28 -10.59 3.78
C ALA A 649 12.85 -9.29 3.20
N GLY A 650 14.09 -9.30 2.73
CA GLY A 650 14.76 -8.14 2.12
C GLY A 650 14.05 -7.61 0.87
N LEU A 651 13.67 -8.51 -0.04
CA LEU A 651 12.86 -8.17 -1.23
C LEU A 651 11.54 -7.50 -0.84
N SER A 652 10.80 -8.08 0.11
CA SER A 652 9.50 -7.52 0.56
C SER A 652 9.62 -6.13 1.18
N VAL A 653 10.75 -5.82 1.85
CA VAL A 653 11.01 -4.49 2.43
C VAL A 653 11.34 -3.47 1.35
N ILE A 654 12.08 -3.84 0.29
CA ILE A 654 12.38 -2.95 -0.83
C ILE A 654 11.14 -2.65 -1.67
N SER A 655 10.28 -3.63 -1.99
CA SER A 655 9.05 -3.38 -2.75
C SER A 655 8.12 -2.39 -2.04
N ARG A 656 7.90 -2.58 -0.73
CA ARG A 656 7.11 -1.65 0.09
C ARG A 656 7.72 -0.25 0.19
N LEU A 657 9.05 -0.14 0.17
CA LEU A 657 9.73 1.17 0.10
C LEU A 657 9.55 1.83 -1.28
N ALA A 658 9.40 1.07 -2.37
CA ALA A 658 9.11 1.61 -3.69
C ALA A 658 7.67 2.14 -3.80
N GLU A 659 6.70 1.38 -3.28
CA GLU A 659 5.28 1.79 -3.22
C GLU A 659 5.09 3.07 -2.40
N GLU A 660 5.71 3.15 -1.21
CA GLU A 660 5.68 4.35 -0.36
C GLU A 660 6.35 5.56 -1.03
N PHE A 661 7.39 5.34 -1.83
CA PHE A 661 8.10 6.39 -2.55
C PHE A 661 7.23 7.00 -3.66
N GLU A 662 6.58 6.18 -4.48
CA GLU A 662 5.74 6.64 -5.58
C GLU A 662 4.53 7.43 -5.04
N GLN A 663 3.83 6.89 -4.03
CA GLN A 663 2.69 7.56 -3.40
C GLN A 663 3.09 8.91 -2.77
N ARG A 664 4.28 9.00 -2.16
CA ARG A 664 4.77 10.24 -1.54
C ARG A 664 5.26 11.25 -2.57
N SER A 665 5.87 10.79 -3.65
CA SER A 665 6.32 11.64 -4.77
C SER A 665 5.13 12.39 -5.37
N GLN A 666 4.03 11.69 -5.65
CA GLN A 666 2.79 12.28 -6.17
C GLN A 666 2.23 13.36 -5.22
N VAL A 667 2.00 13.02 -3.95
CA VAL A 667 1.42 13.95 -2.96
C VAL A 667 2.27 15.22 -2.77
N PHE A 668 3.60 15.09 -2.72
CA PHE A 668 4.48 16.28 -2.62
C PHE A 668 4.49 17.13 -3.90
N GLY A 669 4.22 16.55 -5.07
CA GLY A 669 4.04 17.29 -6.32
C GLY A 669 2.72 18.06 -6.36
N ASP A 670 1.61 17.41 -6.00
CA ASP A 670 0.28 18.02 -5.99
C ASP A 670 0.17 19.16 -4.96
N ASP A 671 0.67 18.93 -3.73
CA ASP A 671 0.75 19.96 -2.68
C ASP A 671 1.58 21.18 -3.14
N ALA A 672 2.67 20.95 -3.88
CA ALA A 672 3.54 22.03 -4.38
C ALA A 672 2.86 22.83 -5.51
N LYS A 673 2.18 22.15 -6.44
CA LYS A 673 1.42 22.76 -7.54
C LYS A 673 0.30 23.66 -7.03
N PHE A 674 -0.49 23.16 -6.07
CA PHE A 674 -1.57 23.92 -5.43
C PHE A 674 -1.05 25.20 -4.73
N LEU A 675 0.11 25.13 -4.05
CA LEU A 675 0.71 26.32 -3.42
C LEU A 675 1.22 27.36 -4.43
N VAL A 676 1.54 26.98 -5.66
CA VAL A 676 1.82 27.92 -6.76
C VAL A 676 0.54 28.57 -7.26
N GLU A 677 -0.52 27.79 -7.48
CA GLU A 677 -1.83 28.26 -7.98
C GLU A 677 -2.54 29.22 -7.01
N VAL A 678 -2.39 29.02 -5.70
CA VAL A 678 -2.87 29.99 -4.70
C VAL A 678 -1.98 31.24 -4.65
N LYS A 679 -0.67 31.12 -4.83
CA LYS A 679 0.26 32.27 -4.78
C LYS A 679 0.26 33.12 -6.06
N SER A 680 -0.15 32.55 -7.20
CA SER A 680 -0.36 33.27 -8.46
C SER A 680 -1.68 34.05 -8.52
N GLY A 681 -2.56 33.89 -7.53
CA GLY A 681 -3.91 34.47 -7.52
C GLY A 681 -4.90 33.75 -8.45
N GLN A 682 -4.53 32.58 -9.00
CA GLN A 682 -5.44 31.76 -9.83
C GLN A 682 -6.48 31.01 -8.98
N VAL A 683 -6.20 30.81 -7.69
CA VAL A 683 -7.11 30.20 -6.71
C VAL A 683 -7.14 31.06 -5.45
N GLU A 684 -8.28 31.70 -5.15
CA GLU A 684 -8.47 32.35 -3.85
C GLU A 684 -8.60 31.31 -2.73
N ALA A 685 -7.68 31.33 -1.77
CA ALA A 685 -7.74 30.48 -0.59
C ALA A 685 -7.24 31.22 0.66
N ASN A 686 -7.94 31.06 1.78
CA ASN A 686 -7.60 31.66 3.08
C ASN A 686 -6.43 30.94 3.77
N LEU A 687 -5.28 30.88 3.09
CA LEU A 687 -4.03 30.29 3.57
C LEU A 687 -2.84 31.18 3.19
N SER A 688 -1.80 31.22 4.03
CA SER A 688 -0.59 32.02 3.77
C SER A 688 0.44 31.16 3.02
N PRO A 689 0.69 31.37 1.71
CA PRO A 689 1.43 30.40 0.91
C PRO A 689 2.85 30.15 1.42
N ASP A 690 3.56 31.19 1.85
CA ASP A 690 4.91 31.06 2.39
C ASP A 690 4.97 30.27 3.71
N ARG A 691 3.89 30.19 4.47
CA ARG A 691 3.82 29.39 5.70
C ARG A 691 3.66 27.91 5.38
N GLU A 692 2.73 27.59 4.49
CA GLU A 692 2.47 26.21 4.10
C GLU A 692 3.59 25.66 3.20
N LEU A 693 4.24 26.48 2.38
CA LEU A 693 5.49 26.13 1.68
C LEU A 693 6.63 25.76 2.65
N ARG A 694 6.81 26.54 3.72
CA ARG A 694 7.81 26.22 4.77
C ARG A 694 7.47 24.92 5.50
N ARG A 695 6.17 24.65 5.73
CA ARG A 695 5.67 23.41 6.32
C ARG A 695 5.86 22.20 5.39
N LEU A 696 5.54 22.35 4.10
CA LEU A 696 5.73 21.32 3.06
C LEU A 696 7.21 20.95 2.94
N LYS A 697 8.11 21.93 2.89
CA LYS A 697 9.56 21.72 2.91
C LYS A 697 10.05 21.02 4.18
N GLN A 698 9.49 21.34 5.35
CA GLN A 698 9.80 20.63 6.61
C GLN A 698 9.29 19.19 6.58
N MET A 699 8.10 18.93 6.05
CA MET A 699 7.54 17.59 5.88
C MET A 699 8.34 16.76 4.88
N PHE A 700 8.76 17.34 3.76
CA PHE A 700 9.62 16.69 2.77
C PHE A 700 10.98 16.31 3.36
N GLU A 701 11.70 17.24 4.00
CA GLU A 701 13.01 16.92 4.59
C GLU A 701 12.92 15.93 5.77
N ALA A 702 11.83 15.98 6.56
CA ALA A 702 11.58 15.00 7.60
C ALA A 702 11.33 13.59 7.02
N TRP A 703 10.46 13.48 6.02
CA TRP A 703 10.18 12.21 5.33
C TRP A 703 11.42 11.66 4.61
N LYS A 704 12.10 12.48 3.80
CA LYS A 704 13.35 12.15 3.10
C LYS A 704 14.44 11.66 4.07
N LYS A 705 14.53 12.25 5.27
CA LYS A 705 15.47 11.80 6.31
C LYS A 705 15.10 10.44 6.89
N ASP A 706 13.83 10.19 7.18
CA ASP A 706 13.31 8.90 7.64
C ASP A 706 13.48 7.81 6.58
N TYR A 707 12.92 8.04 5.40
CA TYR A 707 12.96 7.15 4.23
C TYR A 707 14.41 6.80 3.86
N GLY A 708 15.29 7.81 3.75
CA GLY A 708 16.71 7.59 3.50
C GLY A 708 17.43 6.84 4.62
N SER A 709 16.97 6.93 5.88
CA SER A 709 17.49 6.12 6.98
C SER A 709 17.06 4.66 6.87
N ARG A 710 15.77 4.41 6.61
CA ARG A 710 15.20 3.07 6.41
C ARG A 710 15.77 2.38 5.18
N LEU A 711 16.08 3.11 4.11
CA LEU A 711 16.76 2.59 2.92
C LEU A 711 18.22 2.20 3.23
N ARG A 712 18.95 3.00 4.01
CA ARG A 712 20.31 2.65 4.49
C ARG A 712 20.29 1.44 5.43
N GLU A 713 19.35 1.38 6.37
CA GLU A 713 19.16 0.27 7.29
C GLU A 713 18.85 -1.03 6.54
N THR A 714 17.93 -0.98 5.58
CA THR A 714 17.62 -2.11 4.68
C THR A 714 18.87 -2.56 3.92
N LYS A 715 19.67 -1.63 3.38
CA LYS A 715 20.93 -1.96 2.70
C LYS A 715 21.98 -2.58 3.64
N VAL A 716 22.08 -2.13 4.89
CA VAL A 716 22.98 -2.73 5.89
C VAL A 716 22.53 -4.14 6.30
N ILE A 717 21.21 -4.37 6.44
CA ILE A 717 20.64 -5.69 6.71
C ILE A 717 20.97 -6.64 5.54
N LEU A 718 20.72 -6.21 4.29
CA LEU A 718 21.04 -7.00 3.10
C LEU A 718 22.53 -7.32 2.98
N ASN A 719 23.40 -6.34 3.15
CA ASN A 719 24.85 -6.56 3.11
C ASN A 719 25.34 -7.56 4.18
N LYS A 720 24.73 -7.57 5.38
CA LYS A 720 25.05 -8.59 6.41
C LYS A 720 24.59 -9.99 6.01
N LEU A 721 23.38 -10.10 5.47
CA LEU A 721 22.83 -11.37 4.98
C LEU A 721 23.62 -11.96 3.80
N GLY A 722 24.38 -11.14 3.07
CA GLY A 722 25.31 -11.60 2.04
C GLY A 722 26.71 -12.02 2.55
N SER A 723 27.09 -11.68 3.80
CA SER A 723 28.42 -11.98 4.36
C SER A 723 28.47 -13.13 5.38
N ASP A 724 27.35 -13.50 6.00
CA ASP A 724 27.34 -14.50 7.09
C ASP A 724 27.44 -15.98 6.64
N GLU A 725 27.35 -16.29 5.34
CA GLU A 725 27.54 -17.66 4.79
C GLU A 725 29.00 -17.91 4.34
N GLY A 726 29.97 -17.45 5.13
CA GLY A 726 31.38 -17.39 4.76
C GLY A 726 32.42 -17.61 5.88
N GLY A 727 32.08 -18.36 6.94
CA GLY A 727 33.07 -18.74 7.97
C GLY A 727 32.45 -19.20 9.29
N SER A 728 32.75 -20.43 9.71
CA SER A 728 32.20 -21.01 10.95
C SER A 728 33.04 -20.66 12.19
N ASP A 729 32.32 -20.46 13.30
CA ASP A 729 32.71 -20.52 14.71
C ASP A 729 34.12 -20.04 15.13
N LYS A 730 34.22 -18.77 15.56
CA LYS A 730 35.18 -18.30 16.59
C LYS A 730 34.90 -16.88 17.11
N MET A 731 33.94 -16.75 18.04
CA MET A 731 34.10 -15.94 19.28
C MET A 731 32.82 -15.92 20.15
N LYS A 732 32.85 -16.64 21.27
CA LYS A 732 31.96 -16.35 22.42
C LYS A 732 32.56 -15.23 23.29
N LYS A 733 31.68 -14.41 23.86
CA LYS A 733 31.93 -13.35 24.88
C LYS A 733 32.74 -12.10 24.40
N LYS A 734 32.03 -10.97 24.17
CA LYS A 734 32.27 -9.68 24.87
C LYS A 734 31.40 -8.51 24.32
N TRP A 735 30.32 -8.17 25.04
CA TRP A 735 30.07 -6.82 25.64
C TRP A 735 28.61 -6.61 26.06
N TRP A 736 28.41 -6.33 27.35
CA TRP A 736 27.40 -5.39 27.82
C TRP A 736 28.12 -4.10 28.23
N GLY A 737 27.53 -2.93 27.93
CA GLY A 737 27.78 -1.70 28.70
C GLY A 737 28.86 -0.71 28.21
N ARG A 738 28.49 0.19 27.30
CA ARG A 738 28.75 1.66 27.32
C ARG A 738 27.89 2.28 26.21
N ARG A 739 26.94 3.22 26.43
CA ARG A 739 26.83 4.38 27.33
C ARG A 739 27.75 5.55 26.93
N ASN A 740 27.24 6.38 26.01
CA ASN A 740 27.38 7.85 25.97
C ASN A 740 26.07 8.38 25.34
N SER A 741 25.35 9.39 25.84
CA SER A 741 25.63 10.46 26.81
C SER A 741 26.54 11.60 26.37
N THR A 742 26.15 12.25 25.26
CA THR A 742 26.41 13.66 24.98
C THR A 742 25.04 14.34 24.82
N ARG A 743 24.62 15.41 25.54
CA ARG A 743 25.32 16.47 26.29
C ARG A 743 26.42 17.16 25.45
N LEU A 744 26.38 18.45 25.15
CA LEU A 744 25.46 19.52 25.57
C LEU A 744 25.53 20.66 24.55
N ASN A 745 24.40 21.31 24.25
CA ASN A 745 24.12 22.72 24.56
C ASN A 745 22.68 23.08 24.19
#